data_AF-A0A849W9U2-F1
#
_entry.id   AF-A0A849W9U2-F1
#
_cell.length_a   1.000
_cell.length_b   1.000
_cell.length_c   1.000
_cell.angle_alpha   90.00
_cell.angle_beta   90.00
_cell.angle_gamma   90.00
#
_symmetry.space_group_name_H-M   'P 1'
#
loop_
_entity.id
_entity.type
_entity.pdbx_description
1 polymer ?
#
loop_
_entity_poly.entity_id
_entity_poly.type
_entity_poly.pdbx_seq_one_letter_code
_entity_poly.pdbx_strand_id
1 'polypeptide(L)'
;MDEEVSKEVKKKDEEEEFLETEDELSLLKEKTQASGLVKLEDGPQENRYATDIILGNVSLIRITESSVKVGYYFSFLKSKPVLRIGKDKEKCGVDSILLDEESISACHASITWKEGKFYIQDEGSAQGTLVNDKRLISYTNSPLSNPCKLQLGDVVFFYRLESPESFFGKPAVQEEKKALPLPAKETKEISYKEKWEAASSGYVIAEFILMSLDAAFALPHHCEILSNKPQFIVGRSRDCDYQVEFKDKYVAEEQAAIVYSSQEQTFMIKGLVRENPIFINNQKVKDVHRLKSGDIIRLGVANNAPKVRFSLDDLEKDNKKSQNLSDLIEALERGKVYTLGNSSQCSIRLEDPSISGTILEIQVPERADHLLVTKVGHNDIKVSVDGLDLKEKESRAISMYQTLQIGNFYSLVHNHQNFIVPRVARQLLFSEVVPFPKRGDVYGIGQAENCIFKIDDPKSPYLLAEIVVPIEGEFFLVKKLTESAIPVTLDGIDIESGPRAQRNYGVNQVLGIGDYLSIRNNHRALPPAATSFAWGRLFYIVFLCLFFALVAISLGLSIQKYWGQLESFMSSQNKIKEYQKNVFYISVADKTGKSLSSGTGFLLVQKDVHDKDVYYIVTCKHVIQPWKFENHLEKEGKIYNEKGEEIVAASPEGTSVFVWPYMTKAIEPATQKYILKNSFTNAFVDDKLGDVEIIKIGEDEYESLEKGLRCHNKKSNQDIAILKLKPKDESWKYSYYPWTTTDRTKIEVVEPVVVLGYPLGGSRLLDKAGQVVPISAEGKLASECISPSFLEIDVNQNQGASGGPIVDKKGYVIGMLTFSDKEKKWIYGIHGQLILNFMK
;
A
#
# COMPACT_ATOMS: atom_id res chain seq x y z
N MET A 1 -55.35 -10.62 38.57
CA MET A 1 -54.80 -9.69 39.56
C MET A 1 -53.84 -8.73 38.87
N ASP A 2 -54.41 -7.88 38.02
CA ASP A 2 -54.72 -6.47 38.33
C ASP A 2 -53.52 -5.61 38.78
N GLU A 3 -53.32 -4.36 38.35
CA GLU A 3 -54.06 -3.53 37.39
C GLU A 3 -53.13 -2.39 36.90
N GLU A 4 -53.30 -2.02 35.63
CA GLU A 4 -53.49 -0.66 35.11
C GLU A 4 -53.04 0.65 35.85
N VAL A 5 -52.60 1.62 35.01
CA VAL A 5 -53.03 3.06 34.99
C VAL A 5 -52.43 4.01 36.06
N SER A 6 -52.17 5.32 35.80
CA SER A 6 -51.92 6.12 34.57
C SER A 6 -51.52 7.57 34.98
N LYS A 7 -51.21 8.45 33.99
CA LYS A 7 -51.38 9.93 34.02
C LYS A 7 -50.42 10.78 34.91
N GLU A 8 -50.24 12.10 34.72
CA GLU A 8 -50.24 13.02 33.56
C GLU A 8 -49.90 14.46 34.06
N VAL A 9 -49.74 15.45 33.15
CA VAL A 9 -50.08 16.89 33.35
C VAL A 9 -49.11 17.83 34.14
N LYS A 10 -48.26 18.52 33.34
CA LYS A 10 -48.25 19.99 33.04
C LYS A 10 -47.69 21.10 33.97
N LYS A 11 -47.11 22.10 33.25
CA LYS A 11 -47.15 23.59 33.39
C LYS A 11 -46.25 24.19 34.50
N LYS A 12 -45.34 25.14 34.23
CA LYS A 12 -45.41 26.59 33.86
C LYS A 12 -44.60 27.34 34.96
N ASP A 13 -44.04 28.54 34.82
CA ASP A 13 -43.99 29.60 33.80
C ASP A 13 -42.81 30.55 34.18
N GLU A 14 -42.67 31.68 33.46
CA GLU A 14 -42.15 32.98 33.96
C GLU A 14 -40.63 33.13 34.24
N GLU A 15 -40.01 34.31 34.09
CA GLU A 15 -40.15 35.42 33.10
C GLU A 15 -38.99 36.43 33.34
N GLU A 16 -38.55 37.13 32.28
CA GLU A 16 -37.81 38.43 32.31
C GLU A 16 -36.46 38.47 33.11
N GLU A 17 -35.56 39.46 33.03
CA GLU A 17 -35.64 40.86 32.54
C GLU A 17 -34.31 41.32 31.88
N PHE A 18 -34.26 42.60 31.48
CA PHE A 18 -33.33 43.24 30.53
C PHE A 18 -32.20 44.08 31.19
N LEU A 19 -31.24 44.52 30.35
CA LEU A 19 -30.36 45.72 30.51
C LEU A 19 -29.33 45.66 31.68
N GLU A 20 -28.24 46.46 31.70
CA GLU A 20 -27.89 47.68 30.97
C GLU A 20 -26.34 47.87 30.89
N THR A 21 -25.86 48.49 29.80
CA THR A 21 -24.70 49.45 29.69
C THR A 21 -23.28 49.09 30.22
N GLU A 22 -22.18 49.78 29.86
CA GLU A 22 -21.92 50.99 29.03
C GLU A 22 -20.50 50.92 28.40
N ASP A 23 -20.34 51.41 27.16
CA ASP A 23 -19.41 52.47 26.70
C ASP A 23 -17.88 52.44 27.01
N GLU A 24 -16.98 53.09 26.24
CA GLU A 24 -17.10 53.96 25.06
C GLU A 24 -15.78 54.05 24.22
N LEU A 25 -15.80 54.81 23.12
CA LEU A 25 -14.67 55.57 22.51
C LEU A 25 -13.39 54.77 22.16
N SER A 26 -13.12 54.35 20.92
CA SER A 26 -13.22 55.06 19.62
C SER A 26 -12.35 56.32 19.50
N LEU A 27 -11.45 56.36 18.50
CA LEU A 27 -11.31 57.51 17.58
C LEU A 27 -10.59 57.03 16.29
N LEU A 28 -11.30 56.89 15.14
CA LEU A 28 -11.44 57.88 14.04
C LEU A 28 -10.12 58.04 13.20
N LYS A 29 -10.05 58.27 11.88
CA LYS A 29 -10.98 58.66 10.78
C LYS A 29 -10.16 58.55 9.44
N GLU A 30 -10.66 58.65 8.19
CA GLU A 30 -11.96 58.97 7.59
C GLU A 30 -12.02 58.49 6.12
N LYS A 31 -13.22 58.04 5.65
CA LYS A 31 -13.97 58.32 4.38
C LYS A 31 -13.25 58.43 3.00
N THR A 32 -13.93 58.39 1.83
CA THR A 32 -15.33 58.66 1.43
C THR A 32 -15.64 57.90 0.11
N GLN A 33 -16.79 57.23 -0.07
CA GLN A 33 -17.97 57.62 -0.91
C GLN A 33 -17.74 57.94 -2.41
N ALA A 34 -18.69 57.78 -3.35
CA ALA A 34 -19.95 56.98 -3.46
C ALA A 34 -20.62 57.21 -4.84
N SER A 35 -21.46 56.26 -5.31
CA SER A 35 -22.67 56.37 -6.20
C SER A 35 -22.87 55.01 -6.92
N GLY A 36 -24.05 54.36 -7.09
CA GLY A 36 -25.46 54.80 -7.09
C GLY A 36 -25.87 55.32 -8.48
N LEU A 37 -26.87 54.86 -9.25
CA LEU A 37 -28.00 53.89 -9.14
C LEU A 37 -28.27 53.34 -10.60
N VAL A 38 -29.23 52.47 -10.97
CA VAL A 38 -30.45 51.90 -10.35
C VAL A 38 -30.79 50.49 -10.94
N LYS A 39 -31.97 49.95 -10.56
CA LYS A 39 -32.62 48.64 -10.84
C LYS A 39 -32.86 48.18 -12.31
N LEU A 40 -32.98 46.85 -12.48
CA LEU A 40 -34.23 46.17 -12.89
C LEU A 40 -34.25 44.72 -12.32
N GLU A 41 -35.43 44.25 -11.92
CA GLU A 41 -35.67 42.89 -11.39
C GLU A 41 -36.26 42.00 -12.51
N ASP A 42 -35.93 40.70 -12.55
CA ASP A 42 -36.89 39.64 -12.91
C ASP A 42 -36.33 38.20 -12.83
N GLY A 43 -37.11 37.30 -12.23
CA GLY A 43 -37.29 35.90 -12.68
C GLY A 43 -36.20 34.83 -12.43
N PRO A 44 -36.59 33.56 -12.14
CA PRO A 44 -35.68 32.42 -12.10
C PRO A 44 -35.55 31.74 -13.48
N GLN A 45 -34.31 31.44 -13.92
CA GLN A 45 -33.98 30.52 -15.02
C GLN A 45 -32.69 29.79 -14.63
N GLU A 46 -32.66 28.47 -14.38
CA GLU A 46 -32.91 27.29 -15.24
C GLU A 46 -31.59 26.58 -15.63
N ASN A 47 -31.65 25.25 -15.63
CA ASN A 47 -30.57 24.35 -16.08
C ASN A 47 -30.02 24.68 -17.47
N ARG A 48 -28.70 24.91 -17.58
CA ARG A 48 -27.76 24.54 -18.65
C ARG A 48 -26.34 24.70 -18.06
N TYR A 49 -25.34 23.86 -18.34
CA TYR A 49 -25.02 23.22 -19.61
C TYR A 49 -25.01 21.69 -19.54
N ALA A 50 -26.00 21.09 -20.19
CA ALA A 50 -25.73 19.89 -20.97
C ALA A 50 -25.11 20.33 -22.32
N THR A 51 -24.32 19.44 -22.94
CA THR A 51 -23.83 19.56 -24.34
C THR A 51 -23.16 20.89 -24.72
N ASP A 52 -21.95 21.14 -24.22
CA ASP A 52 -21.04 22.04 -24.94
C ASP A 52 -20.44 21.29 -26.15
N ILE A 53 -20.22 22.00 -27.26
CA ILE A 53 -19.78 21.41 -28.52
C ILE A 53 -18.25 21.35 -28.52
N ILE A 54 -17.71 20.13 -28.57
CA ILE A 54 -16.28 19.90 -28.78
C ILE A 54 -15.92 20.32 -30.21
N LEU A 55 -15.12 21.37 -30.34
CA LEU A 55 -14.61 21.92 -31.60
C LEU A 55 -13.40 21.15 -32.15
N GLY A 56 -12.71 20.42 -31.27
CA GLY A 56 -11.60 19.52 -31.57
C GLY A 56 -10.72 19.29 -30.33
N ASN A 57 -9.98 18.18 -30.31
CA ASN A 57 -9.03 17.89 -29.24
C ASN A 57 -7.60 18.00 -29.74
N VAL A 58 -6.73 18.55 -28.89
CA VAL A 58 -5.32 18.81 -29.15
C VAL A 58 -4.47 18.13 -28.08
N SER A 59 -3.49 17.35 -28.53
CA SER A 59 -2.42 16.78 -27.70
C SER A 59 -1.12 17.54 -27.95
N LEU A 60 -0.54 18.13 -26.91
CA LEU A 60 0.79 18.75 -26.89
C LEU A 60 1.74 17.87 -26.08
N ILE A 61 2.55 17.07 -26.76
CA ILE A 61 3.48 16.13 -26.11
C ILE A 61 4.83 16.81 -25.95
N ARG A 62 5.21 17.18 -24.72
CA ARG A 62 6.53 17.78 -24.44
C ARG A 62 7.65 16.80 -24.80
N ILE A 63 8.66 17.32 -25.49
CA ILE A 63 9.88 16.61 -25.83
C ILE A 63 10.98 17.12 -24.90
N THR A 64 11.51 16.24 -24.05
CA THR A 64 12.66 16.49 -23.18
C THR A 64 13.73 15.42 -23.43
N GLU A 65 14.97 15.71 -23.05
CA GLU A 65 16.07 14.73 -23.13
C GLU A 65 15.91 13.61 -22.08
N SER A 66 15.24 13.90 -20.96
CA SER A 66 14.63 12.90 -20.09
C SER A 66 13.39 12.29 -20.77
N SER A 67 13.22 10.97 -20.67
CA SER A 67 12.14 10.25 -21.38
C SER A 67 10.71 10.54 -20.92
N VAL A 68 10.53 11.39 -19.89
CA VAL A 68 9.22 11.75 -19.34
C VAL A 68 8.51 12.70 -20.32
N LYS A 69 7.79 12.12 -21.27
CA LYS A 69 6.91 12.86 -22.18
C LYS A 69 5.66 13.31 -21.44
N VAL A 70 5.71 14.52 -20.88
CA VAL A 70 4.51 15.17 -20.33
C VAL A 70 3.58 15.54 -21.49
N GLY A 71 2.44 14.85 -21.59
CA GLY A 71 1.40 15.11 -22.59
C GLY A 71 0.31 16.00 -22.01
N TYR A 72 0.11 17.18 -22.58
CA TYR A 72 -1.01 18.05 -22.27
C TYR A 72 -2.13 17.81 -23.29
N TYR A 73 -3.28 17.33 -22.84
CA TYR A 73 -4.46 17.13 -23.68
C TYR A 73 -5.48 18.23 -23.40
N PHE A 74 -6.00 18.87 -24.45
CA PHE A 74 -6.97 19.95 -24.33
C PHE A 74 -8.10 19.80 -25.36
N SER A 75 -9.34 19.89 -24.87
CA SER A 75 -10.53 19.91 -25.70
C SER A 75 -11.03 21.34 -25.88
N PHE A 76 -10.97 21.83 -27.11
CA PHE A 76 -11.57 23.10 -27.46
C PHE A 76 -13.08 22.97 -27.45
N LEU A 77 -13.75 23.83 -26.68
CA LEU A 77 -15.20 23.86 -26.55
C LEU A 77 -15.74 25.14 -27.18
N LYS A 78 -17.02 25.16 -27.54
CA LYS A 78 -17.64 26.39 -28.08
C LYS A 78 -17.64 27.53 -27.03
N SER A 79 -17.73 27.21 -25.74
CA SER A 79 -17.53 28.20 -24.66
C SER A 79 -16.07 28.55 -24.40
N LYS A 80 -15.11 27.69 -24.77
CA LYS A 80 -13.65 27.85 -24.56
C LYS A 80 -12.86 27.61 -25.85
N PRO A 81 -12.89 28.55 -26.83
CA PRO A 81 -12.22 28.40 -28.12
C PRO A 81 -10.73 28.78 -28.11
N VAL A 82 -10.16 29.15 -26.95
CA VAL A 82 -8.77 29.59 -26.79
C VAL A 82 -8.09 28.82 -25.66
N LEU A 83 -6.92 28.27 -25.93
CA LEU A 83 -5.97 27.72 -24.97
C LEU A 83 -4.80 28.70 -24.82
N ARG A 84 -4.43 29.05 -23.59
CA ARG A 84 -3.24 29.88 -23.30
C ARG A 84 -2.14 29.04 -22.65
N ILE A 85 -0.88 29.36 -22.96
CA ILE A 85 0.31 28.66 -22.48
C ILE A 85 1.31 29.70 -21.97
N GLY A 86 1.84 29.53 -20.76
CA GLY A 86 2.80 30.44 -20.15
C GLY A 86 3.22 30.01 -18.75
N LYS A 87 3.85 30.90 -17.99
CA LYS A 87 4.34 30.61 -16.63
C LYS A 87 3.43 31.14 -15.51
N ASP A 88 2.59 32.14 -15.80
CA ASP A 88 1.85 32.91 -14.81
C ASP A 88 0.33 32.73 -14.99
N LYS A 89 -0.34 32.17 -13.98
CA LYS A 89 -1.79 31.90 -14.01
C LYS A 89 -2.65 33.15 -14.00
N GLU A 90 -2.20 34.24 -13.36
CA GLU A 90 -2.96 35.49 -13.33
C GLU A 90 -2.93 36.17 -14.70
N LYS A 91 -1.81 36.06 -15.43
CA LYS A 91 -1.67 36.61 -16.79
C LYS A 91 -2.18 35.68 -17.90
N CYS A 92 -2.13 34.37 -17.71
CA CYS A 92 -2.67 33.40 -18.69
C CYS A 92 -4.15 33.06 -18.50
N GLY A 93 -4.72 33.30 -17.32
CA GLY A 93 -6.08 32.88 -16.96
C GLY A 93 -6.15 31.43 -16.43
N VAL A 94 -7.30 31.08 -15.85
CA VAL A 94 -7.46 29.86 -15.03
C VAL A 94 -7.39 28.54 -15.80
N ASP A 95 -7.69 28.53 -17.10
CA ASP A 95 -7.71 27.35 -17.98
C ASP A 95 -6.41 27.21 -18.82
N SER A 96 -5.29 27.73 -18.34
CA SER A 96 -4.02 27.75 -19.07
C SER A 96 -3.10 26.58 -18.74
N ILE A 97 -2.25 26.21 -19.70
CA ILE A 97 -1.11 25.31 -19.46
C ILE A 97 0.01 26.13 -18.82
N LEU A 98 0.36 25.78 -17.59
CA LEU A 98 1.43 26.41 -16.83
C LEU A 98 2.73 25.62 -16.97
N LEU A 99 3.80 26.33 -17.32
CA LEU A 99 5.13 25.81 -17.61
C LEU A 99 6.15 26.57 -16.74
N ASP A 100 6.82 25.88 -15.81
CA ASP A 100 7.72 26.48 -14.83
C ASP A 100 9.19 26.49 -15.30
N GLU A 101 9.42 27.06 -16.48
CA GLU A 101 10.76 27.24 -17.04
C GLU A 101 11.11 28.73 -17.16
N GLU A 102 12.38 29.10 -16.95
CA GLU A 102 12.84 30.48 -17.12
C GLU A 102 12.73 30.97 -18.57
N SER A 103 12.77 30.06 -19.54
CA SER A 103 12.56 30.33 -20.96
C SER A 103 11.12 30.72 -21.31
N ILE A 104 10.17 30.50 -20.40
CA ILE A 104 8.74 30.72 -20.64
C ILE A 104 8.28 32.06 -20.07
N SER A 105 7.80 32.93 -20.96
CA SER A 105 7.18 34.21 -20.57
C SER A 105 5.84 34.01 -19.84
N ALA A 106 5.46 35.00 -19.02
CA ALA A 106 4.31 34.95 -18.12
C ALA A 106 3.01 34.51 -18.83
N CYS A 107 2.71 35.07 -20.01
CA CYS A 107 1.84 34.48 -21.02
C CYS A 107 2.66 34.40 -22.31
N HIS A 108 2.92 33.20 -22.83
CA HIS A 108 3.90 32.97 -23.90
C HIS A 108 3.22 32.86 -25.27
N ALA A 109 2.20 32.01 -25.37
CA ALA A 109 1.48 31.76 -26.61
C ALA A 109 0.01 31.42 -26.35
N SER A 110 -0.82 31.59 -27.37
CA SER A 110 -2.20 31.11 -27.40
C SER A 110 -2.44 30.23 -28.63
N ILE A 111 -3.24 29.17 -28.47
CA ILE A 111 -3.80 28.36 -29.55
C ILE A 111 -5.29 28.65 -29.59
N THR A 112 -5.82 29.04 -30.75
CA THR A 112 -7.21 29.44 -30.94
C THR A 112 -7.87 28.60 -32.03
N TRP A 113 -9.07 28.10 -31.78
CA TRP A 113 -9.94 27.56 -32.83
C TRP A 113 -10.71 28.69 -33.50
N LYS A 114 -10.61 28.79 -34.83
CA LYS A 114 -11.37 29.74 -35.64
C LYS A 114 -11.72 29.11 -36.99
N GLU A 115 -12.99 29.23 -37.39
CA GLU A 115 -13.46 28.83 -38.74
C GLU A 115 -13.07 27.38 -39.13
N GLY A 116 -13.14 26.45 -38.17
CA GLY A 116 -12.83 25.03 -38.39
C GLY A 116 -11.32 24.70 -38.43
N LYS A 117 -10.44 25.64 -38.09
CA LYS A 117 -8.98 25.45 -38.06
C LYS A 117 -8.39 25.95 -36.75
N PHE A 118 -7.23 25.39 -36.41
CA PHE A 118 -6.41 25.85 -35.30
C PHE A 118 -5.38 26.87 -35.77
N TYR A 119 -5.17 27.90 -34.96
CA TYR A 119 -4.16 28.93 -35.14
C TYR A 119 -3.34 29.03 -33.86
N ILE A 120 -2.06 29.38 -33.98
CA ILE A 120 -1.17 29.70 -32.87
C ILE A 120 -0.69 31.14 -33.00
N GLN A 121 -0.61 31.84 -31.87
CA GLN A 121 -0.13 33.21 -31.76
C GLN A 121 0.89 33.28 -30.62
N ASP A 122 2.02 33.94 -30.87
CA ASP A 122 2.97 34.34 -29.84
C ASP A 122 2.45 35.61 -29.14
N GLU A 123 2.34 35.60 -27.80
CA GLU A 123 1.74 36.70 -27.02
C GLU A 123 2.77 37.79 -26.64
N GLY A 124 3.86 37.91 -27.42
CA GLY A 124 4.98 38.82 -27.16
C GLY A 124 6.01 38.21 -26.20
N SER A 125 6.34 36.94 -26.41
CA SER A 125 7.27 36.23 -25.53
C SER A 125 8.71 36.70 -25.73
N ALA A 126 9.49 36.71 -24.65
CA ALA A 126 10.88 37.21 -24.67
C ALA A 126 11.79 36.37 -25.59
N GLN A 127 11.60 35.05 -25.61
CA GLN A 127 12.40 34.12 -26.42
C GLN A 127 11.76 33.77 -27.78
N GLY A 128 10.45 33.94 -27.93
CA GLY A 128 9.70 33.68 -29.16
C GLY A 128 9.14 32.25 -29.26
N THR A 129 8.00 32.13 -29.92
CA THR A 129 7.41 30.87 -30.37
C THR A 129 7.92 30.46 -31.75
N LEU A 130 8.19 29.18 -31.98
CA LEU A 130 8.49 28.59 -33.30
C LEU A 130 7.53 27.45 -33.65
N VAL A 131 7.21 27.33 -34.94
CA VAL A 131 6.39 26.24 -35.52
C VAL A 131 7.18 25.59 -36.65
N ASN A 132 7.47 24.30 -36.54
CA ASN A 132 8.35 23.55 -37.46
C ASN A 132 9.64 24.35 -37.77
N ASP A 133 10.33 24.77 -36.69
CA ASP A 133 11.59 25.52 -36.69
C ASP A 133 11.55 26.92 -37.34
N LYS A 134 10.36 27.44 -37.66
CA LYS A 134 10.15 28.84 -38.11
C LYS A 134 9.58 29.69 -36.98
N ARG A 135 10.28 30.78 -36.62
CA ARG A 135 9.84 31.73 -35.59
C ARG A 135 8.62 32.52 -36.04
N LEU A 136 7.63 32.64 -35.16
CA LEU A 136 6.43 33.44 -35.37
C LEU A 136 6.72 34.94 -35.18
N ILE A 137 5.92 35.77 -35.84
CA ILE A 137 5.86 37.20 -35.55
C ILE A 137 4.89 37.38 -34.38
N SER A 138 5.33 38.05 -33.31
CA SER A 138 4.50 38.28 -32.12
C SER A 138 3.19 38.98 -32.46
N TYR A 139 2.13 38.62 -31.73
CA TYR A 139 0.74 39.08 -31.92
C TYR A 139 0.15 38.81 -33.31
N THR A 140 0.73 37.88 -34.09
CA THR A 140 0.24 37.50 -35.42
C THR A 140 -0.26 36.05 -35.42
N ASN A 141 -1.56 35.86 -35.67
CA ASN A 141 -2.16 34.53 -35.79
C ASN A 141 -1.59 33.76 -36.99
N SER A 142 -0.99 32.60 -36.72
CA SER A 142 -0.39 31.70 -37.72
C SER A 142 -1.12 30.36 -37.74
N PRO A 143 -1.45 29.78 -38.91
CA PRO A 143 -2.20 28.53 -38.99
C PRO A 143 -1.38 27.35 -38.45
N LEU A 144 -2.01 26.52 -37.60
CA LEU A 144 -1.36 25.42 -36.90
C LEU A 144 -1.62 24.08 -37.63
N SER A 145 -0.56 23.48 -38.17
CA SER A 145 -0.63 22.23 -38.93
C SER A 145 -0.63 20.99 -38.02
N ASN A 146 -1.31 19.92 -38.45
CA ASN A 146 -1.40 18.66 -37.72
C ASN A 146 -0.75 17.49 -38.51
N PRO A 147 0.17 16.71 -37.91
CA PRO A 147 0.93 17.01 -36.70
C PRO A 147 2.05 18.04 -36.97
N CYS A 148 2.57 18.69 -35.93
CA CYS A 148 3.74 19.58 -36.07
C CYS A 148 4.61 19.65 -34.81
N LYS A 149 5.84 20.18 -34.96
CA LYS A 149 6.73 20.55 -33.85
C LYS A 149 6.41 22.01 -33.46
N LEU A 150 6.14 22.23 -32.18
CA LEU A 150 6.02 23.56 -31.56
C LEU A 150 7.18 23.77 -30.60
N GLN A 151 7.66 25.01 -30.48
CA GLN A 151 8.69 25.37 -29.52
C GLN A 151 8.36 26.72 -28.88
N LEU A 152 8.43 26.79 -27.56
CA LEU A 152 8.15 27.96 -26.72
C LEU A 152 9.42 28.23 -25.90
N GLY A 153 10.22 29.21 -26.30
CA GLY A 153 11.59 29.35 -25.78
C GLY A 153 12.38 28.06 -26.00
N ASP A 154 12.95 27.50 -24.94
CA ASP A 154 13.68 26.21 -24.98
C ASP A 154 12.77 24.97 -24.88
N VAL A 155 11.46 25.12 -24.63
CA VAL A 155 10.54 23.98 -24.44
C VAL A 155 9.93 23.53 -25.77
N VAL A 156 10.21 22.29 -26.18
CA VAL A 156 9.70 21.69 -27.42
C VAL A 156 8.49 20.80 -27.15
N PHE A 157 7.49 20.87 -28.03
CA PHE A 157 6.27 20.05 -28.03
C PHE A 157 6.03 19.41 -29.41
N PHE A 158 5.37 18.26 -29.42
CA PHE A 158 4.75 17.66 -30.61
C PHE A 158 3.23 17.80 -30.53
N TYR A 159 2.65 18.54 -31.47
CA TYR A 159 1.22 18.81 -31.57
C TYR A 159 0.51 17.76 -32.44
N ARG A 160 -0.63 17.25 -31.97
CA ARG A 160 -1.49 16.29 -32.68
C ARG A 160 -2.98 16.56 -32.40
N LEU A 161 -3.84 16.29 -33.38
CA LEU A 161 -5.31 16.26 -33.22
C LEU A 161 -5.86 14.85 -32.94
N GLU A 162 -6.88 14.75 -32.07
CA GLU A 162 -7.54 13.49 -31.68
C GLU A 162 -9.08 13.59 -31.75
N SER A 163 -9.76 12.54 -32.20
CA SER A 163 -11.23 12.53 -32.41
C SER A 163 -12.00 11.84 -31.27
N PRO A 164 -13.20 12.31 -30.88
CA PRO A 164 -13.94 11.74 -29.74
C PRO A 164 -14.39 10.27 -29.91
N GLU A 165 -14.59 9.81 -31.15
CA GLU A 165 -15.15 8.48 -31.44
C GLU A 165 -14.18 7.32 -31.20
N SER A 166 -12.88 7.61 -30.99
CA SER A 166 -11.83 6.59 -30.83
C SER A 166 -11.82 5.89 -29.46
N PHE A 167 -12.44 6.48 -28.43
CA PHE A 167 -12.23 6.06 -27.03
C PHE A 167 -13.12 4.88 -26.57
N PHE A 168 -14.33 4.72 -27.13
CA PHE A 168 -15.27 3.67 -26.70
C PHE A 168 -15.50 2.54 -27.70
N GLY A 169 -15.02 2.68 -28.94
CA GLY A 169 -15.37 1.79 -30.04
C GLY A 169 -16.86 1.90 -30.44
N LYS A 170 -17.19 1.40 -31.63
CA LYS A 170 -18.61 1.18 -31.98
C LYS A 170 -19.08 -0.08 -31.24
N PRO A 171 -20.23 -0.06 -30.53
CA PRO A 171 -20.79 -1.28 -29.97
C PRO A 171 -21.10 -2.25 -31.12
N ALA A 172 -20.74 -3.52 -30.94
CA ALA A 172 -21.05 -4.58 -31.89
C ALA A 172 -22.56 -4.82 -31.94
N VAL A 173 -23.25 -4.13 -32.85
CA VAL A 173 -24.61 -4.49 -33.23
C VAL A 173 -24.52 -5.82 -33.99
N GLN A 174 -25.17 -6.85 -33.44
CA GLN A 174 -25.36 -8.12 -34.13
C GLN A 174 -26.29 -7.89 -35.32
N GLU A 175 -25.74 -7.67 -36.52
CA GLU A 175 -26.52 -7.80 -37.75
C GLU A 175 -26.73 -9.30 -38.03
N GLU A 176 -27.99 -9.71 -38.01
CA GLU A 176 -28.39 -11.10 -38.28
C GLU A 176 -28.00 -11.54 -39.69
N LYS A 177 -27.50 -12.77 -39.80
CA LYS A 177 -27.22 -13.42 -41.08
C LYS A 177 -28.50 -13.55 -41.91
N LYS A 178 -28.56 -12.85 -43.05
CA LYS A 178 -29.36 -13.29 -44.21
C LYS A 178 -28.43 -13.73 -45.34
N ALA A 179 -28.56 -14.99 -45.74
CA ALA A 179 -27.73 -15.64 -46.74
C ALA A 179 -28.32 -15.55 -48.16
N LEU A 180 -27.49 -15.95 -49.14
CA LEU A 180 -27.74 -16.18 -50.59
C LEU A 180 -27.32 -15.01 -51.52
N PRO A 181 -26.81 -15.33 -52.73
CA PRO A 181 -25.69 -16.26 -52.98
C PRO A 181 -24.60 -15.64 -53.88
N LEU A 182 -23.46 -16.34 -54.03
CA LEU A 182 -22.35 -15.97 -54.91
C LEU A 182 -22.79 -15.84 -56.39
N PRO A 183 -22.11 -14.96 -57.14
CA PRO A 183 -21.46 -15.42 -58.36
C PRO A 183 -19.96 -15.07 -58.41
N ALA A 184 -19.18 -15.95 -59.02
CA ALA A 184 -17.74 -15.77 -59.20
C ALA A 184 -17.41 -14.79 -60.33
N LYS A 185 -16.28 -14.06 -60.20
CA LYS A 185 -15.31 -13.91 -61.29
C LYS A 185 -13.94 -13.38 -60.85
N GLU A 186 -12.95 -13.85 -61.58
CA GLU A 186 -11.51 -13.66 -61.48
C GLU A 186 -11.07 -12.18 -61.38
N THR A 187 -9.99 -11.88 -60.66
CA THR A 187 -8.68 -11.61 -61.33
C THR A 187 -7.50 -11.39 -60.37
N LYS A 188 -6.34 -11.92 -60.80
CA LYS A 188 -4.95 -11.44 -60.60
C LYS A 188 -4.29 -11.60 -59.22
N GLU A 189 -3.36 -12.56 -59.19
CA GLU A 189 -2.24 -12.64 -58.25
C GLU A 189 -1.35 -11.38 -58.32
N ILE A 190 -1.11 -10.72 -57.18
CA ILE A 190 0.12 -9.95 -56.91
C ILE A 190 0.51 -10.13 -55.43
N SER A 191 1.59 -10.87 -55.19
CA SER A 191 2.52 -10.77 -54.04
C SER A 191 1.98 -10.22 -52.70
N TYR A 192 1.55 -11.12 -51.81
CA TYR A 192 1.47 -10.81 -50.37
C TYR A 192 2.81 -11.12 -49.68
N LYS A 193 3.56 -10.05 -49.36
CA LYS A 193 4.48 -10.06 -48.22
C LYS A 193 3.66 -9.82 -46.96
N GLU A 194 3.43 -10.85 -46.16
CA GLU A 194 2.85 -10.65 -44.83
C GLU A 194 3.91 -10.09 -43.88
N LYS A 195 3.79 -8.78 -43.60
CA LYS A 195 4.28 -8.22 -42.34
C LYS A 195 3.34 -8.68 -41.23
N TRP A 196 3.82 -9.48 -40.29
CA TRP A 196 3.26 -9.42 -38.94
C TRP A 196 3.86 -8.22 -38.22
N GLU A 197 3.04 -7.19 -37.98
CA GLU A 197 3.41 -6.08 -37.13
C GLU A 197 3.34 -6.53 -35.66
N ALA A 198 4.41 -6.26 -34.91
CA ALA A 198 4.48 -6.60 -33.50
C ALA A 198 3.45 -5.78 -32.72
N ALA A 199 2.52 -6.46 -32.05
CA ALA A 199 1.61 -5.82 -31.11
C ALA A 199 2.44 -5.21 -29.96
N SER A 200 2.46 -3.88 -29.88
CA SER A 200 3.14 -3.17 -28.80
C SER A 200 2.45 -3.47 -27.47
N SER A 201 3.22 -3.95 -26.49
CA SER A 201 2.79 -3.98 -25.09
C SER A 201 2.47 -2.57 -24.61
N GLY A 202 1.21 -2.30 -24.28
CA GLY A 202 0.79 -1.04 -23.71
C GLY A 202 1.44 -0.81 -22.34
N TYR A 203 1.57 0.46 -21.99
CA TYR A 203 1.95 0.89 -20.65
C TYR A 203 0.69 1.08 -19.80
N VAL A 204 0.79 0.89 -18.49
CA VAL A 204 -0.33 1.15 -17.58
C VAL A 204 -0.70 2.64 -17.65
N ILE A 205 -1.96 2.95 -17.92
CA ILE A 205 -2.51 4.31 -17.95
C ILE A 205 -3.30 4.67 -16.69
N ALA A 206 -3.72 3.66 -15.93
CA ALA A 206 -4.45 3.83 -14.68
C ALA A 206 -4.47 2.53 -13.85
N GLU A 207 -4.39 2.66 -12.53
CA GLU A 207 -4.41 1.54 -11.57
C GLU A 207 -5.55 1.73 -10.56
N PHE A 208 -6.21 0.64 -10.20
CA PHE A 208 -7.31 0.63 -9.23
C PHE A 208 -7.47 -0.75 -8.60
N ILE A 209 -8.37 -0.86 -7.63
CA ILE A 209 -8.66 -2.08 -6.89
C ILE A 209 -10.14 -2.43 -7.04
N LEU A 210 -10.42 -3.70 -7.27
CA LEU A 210 -11.75 -4.31 -7.20
C LEU A 210 -11.80 -5.36 -6.08
N MET A 211 -12.75 -5.23 -5.16
CA MET A 211 -12.94 -6.20 -4.07
C MET A 211 -14.38 -6.71 -4.03
N SER A 212 -14.57 -8.03 -4.19
CA SER A 212 -15.89 -8.66 -4.03
C SER A 212 -16.41 -8.47 -2.60
N LEU A 213 -17.67 -8.03 -2.47
CA LEU A 213 -18.35 -7.87 -1.18
C LEU A 213 -19.26 -9.06 -0.83
N ASP A 214 -19.42 -10.01 -1.75
CA ASP A 214 -20.32 -11.16 -1.62
C ASP A 214 -19.59 -12.47 -1.33
N ALA A 215 -18.31 -12.59 -1.69
CA ALA A 215 -17.51 -13.79 -1.43
C ALA A 215 -16.86 -13.72 -0.03
N ALA A 216 -17.04 -14.77 0.77
CA ALA A 216 -16.34 -14.91 2.04
C ALA A 216 -14.82 -14.98 1.79
N PHE A 217 -14.05 -14.17 2.53
CA PHE A 217 -12.59 -14.05 2.39
C PHE A 217 -12.10 -13.53 1.02
N ALA A 218 -12.92 -12.73 0.32
CA ALA A 218 -12.48 -12.03 -0.89
C ALA A 218 -11.25 -11.15 -0.62
N LEU A 219 -10.18 -11.34 -1.41
CA LEU A 219 -9.02 -10.47 -1.40
C LEU A 219 -9.21 -9.31 -2.40
N PRO A 220 -8.63 -8.12 -2.14
CA PRO A 220 -8.55 -7.05 -3.12
C PRO A 220 -7.81 -7.51 -4.37
N HIS A 221 -8.38 -7.27 -5.55
CA HIS A 221 -7.74 -7.50 -6.84
C HIS A 221 -7.21 -6.16 -7.36
N HIS A 222 -5.90 -6.05 -7.58
CA HIS A 222 -5.31 -4.89 -8.25
C HIS A 222 -5.57 -5.02 -9.76
N CYS A 223 -5.95 -3.92 -10.39
CA CYS A 223 -6.47 -3.85 -11.75
C CYS A 223 -5.73 -2.74 -12.51
N GLU A 224 -5.15 -3.10 -13.67
CA GLU A 224 -4.36 -2.20 -14.52
C GLU A 224 -5.12 -1.94 -15.84
N ILE A 225 -5.31 -0.67 -16.23
CA ILE A 225 -5.76 -0.31 -17.59
C ILE A 225 -4.51 -0.04 -18.44
N LEU A 226 -4.43 -0.60 -19.65
CA LEU A 226 -3.26 -0.45 -20.52
C LEU A 226 -3.50 0.52 -21.68
N SER A 227 -2.48 1.22 -22.15
CA SER A 227 -2.60 2.18 -23.27
C SER A 227 -2.97 1.55 -24.60
N ASN A 228 -2.69 0.26 -24.79
CA ASN A 228 -3.12 -0.53 -25.95
C ASN A 228 -4.48 -1.25 -25.73
N LYS A 229 -4.99 -1.27 -24.48
CA LYS A 229 -6.30 -1.82 -24.10
C LYS A 229 -6.96 -0.84 -23.09
N PRO A 230 -7.45 0.32 -23.57
CA PRO A 230 -7.94 1.41 -22.70
C PRO A 230 -9.29 1.13 -22.02
N GLN A 231 -9.78 -0.11 -22.09
CA GLN A 231 -11.02 -0.57 -21.46
C GLN A 231 -10.72 -1.83 -20.65
N PHE A 232 -11.11 -1.81 -19.38
CA PHE A 232 -11.01 -2.92 -18.45
C PHE A 232 -12.38 -3.56 -18.29
N ILE A 233 -12.52 -4.80 -18.74
CA ILE A 233 -13.81 -5.49 -18.87
C ILE A 233 -14.10 -6.36 -17.66
N VAL A 234 -15.30 -6.19 -17.10
CA VAL A 234 -15.81 -6.93 -15.93
C VAL A 234 -16.99 -7.79 -16.37
N GLY A 235 -16.99 -9.09 -16.08
CA GLY A 235 -18.04 -10.01 -16.51
C GLY A 235 -17.84 -11.44 -15.98
N ARG A 236 -18.67 -12.40 -16.39
CA ARG A 236 -18.48 -13.81 -15.97
C ARG A 236 -17.54 -14.61 -16.88
N SER A 237 -17.26 -14.12 -18.08
CA SER A 237 -16.37 -14.82 -19.02
C SER A 237 -14.94 -14.88 -18.47
N ARG A 238 -14.20 -15.93 -18.84
CA ARG A 238 -12.76 -16.06 -18.59
C ARG A 238 -11.91 -15.08 -19.41
N ASP A 239 -12.50 -14.48 -20.44
CA ASP A 239 -11.84 -13.50 -21.31
C ASP A 239 -11.94 -12.05 -20.78
N CYS A 240 -12.68 -11.83 -19.68
CA CYS A 240 -12.75 -10.54 -18.98
C CYS A 240 -11.49 -10.25 -18.17
N ASP A 241 -11.14 -8.97 -18.01
CA ASP A 241 -10.03 -8.53 -17.16
C ASP A 241 -10.29 -8.75 -15.66
N TYR A 242 -11.57 -8.72 -15.25
CA TYR A 242 -12.03 -9.22 -13.96
C TYR A 242 -13.17 -10.21 -14.16
N GLN A 243 -12.90 -11.48 -13.87
CA GLN A 243 -13.90 -12.54 -13.88
C GLN A 243 -14.69 -12.57 -12.56
N VAL A 244 -16.02 -12.50 -12.66
CA VAL A 244 -16.92 -12.65 -11.52
C VAL A 244 -17.21 -14.13 -11.28
N GLU A 245 -16.50 -14.75 -10.35
CA GLU A 245 -16.67 -16.17 -10.00
C GLU A 245 -17.86 -16.42 -9.05
N PHE A 246 -18.19 -15.47 -8.18
CA PHE A 246 -19.23 -15.64 -7.17
C PHE A 246 -20.56 -15.05 -7.64
N LYS A 247 -21.63 -15.86 -7.62
CA LYS A 247 -22.98 -15.48 -8.13
C LYS A 247 -23.00 -15.05 -9.60
N ASP A 248 -22.02 -15.55 -10.37
CA ASP A 248 -21.80 -15.40 -11.82
C ASP A 248 -23.07 -15.49 -12.69
N LYS A 249 -24.02 -16.36 -12.35
CA LYS A 249 -25.29 -16.56 -13.06
C LYS A 249 -26.19 -15.32 -13.19
N TYR A 250 -25.96 -14.27 -12.39
CA TYR A 250 -26.66 -12.98 -12.50
C TYR A 250 -25.91 -11.94 -13.36
N VAL A 251 -24.73 -12.30 -13.87
CA VAL A 251 -23.78 -11.46 -14.60
C VAL A 251 -23.76 -11.91 -16.07
N ALA A 252 -23.63 -10.97 -17.00
CA ALA A 252 -23.40 -11.26 -18.42
C ALA A 252 -21.94 -11.69 -18.70
N GLU A 253 -21.68 -12.26 -19.88
CA GLU A 253 -20.31 -12.63 -20.30
C GLU A 253 -19.36 -11.44 -20.17
N GLU A 254 -19.75 -10.29 -20.73
CA GLU A 254 -19.16 -8.97 -20.52
C GLU A 254 -20.24 -8.05 -19.95
N GLN A 255 -20.10 -7.61 -18.70
CA GLN A 255 -21.15 -6.91 -17.96
C GLN A 255 -20.94 -5.39 -17.91
N ALA A 256 -19.69 -4.95 -17.76
CA ALA A 256 -19.32 -3.54 -17.68
C ALA A 256 -17.90 -3.32 -18.23
N ALA A 257 -17.65 -2.10 -18.71
CA ALA A 257 -16.31 -1.61 -19.05
C ALA A 257 -15.96 -0.42 -18.15
N ILE A 258 -14.78 -0.47 -17.53
CA ILE A 258 -14.15 0.64 -16.81
C ILE A 258 -13.09 1.26 -17.72
N VAL A 259 -13.04 2.58 -17.79
CA VAL A 259 -12.02 3.37 -18.51
C VAL A 259 -11.51 4.48 -17.60
N TYR A 260 -10.32 5.00 -17.87
CA TYR A 260 -9.78 6.16 -17.16
C TYR A 260 -9.88 7.43 -18.03
N SER A 261 -10.47 8.49 -17.48
CA SER A 261 -10.60 9.79 -18.14
C SER A 261 -9.48 10.72 -17.68
N SER A 262 -8.47 10.91 -18.54
CA SER A 262 -7.37 11.84 -18.28
C SER A 262 -7.80 13.32 -18.26
N GLN A 263 -8.90 13.68 -18.93
CA GLN A 263 -9.49 15.02 -18.87
C GLN A 263 -10.05 15.36 -17.48
N GLU A 264 -10.63 14.36 -16.81
CA GLU A 264 -11.35 14.53 -15.54
C GLU A 264 -10.58 13.94 -14.35
N GLN A 265 -9.41 13.33 -14.60
CA GLN A 265 -8.59 12.59 -13.63
C GLN A 265 -9.42 11.56 -12.83
N THR A 266 -10.37 10.90 -13.50
CA THR A 266 -11.36 10.03 -12.84
C THR A 266 -11.63 8.77 -13.64
N PHE A 267 -12.00 7.70 -12.94
CA PHE A 267 -12.45 6.48 -13.58
C PHE A 267 -13.91 6.61 -14.00
N MET A 268 -14.25 5.98 -15.12
CA MET A 268 -15.57 6.00 -15.72
C MET A 268 -16.01 4.58 -16.01
N ILE A 269 -17.24 4.23 -15.64
CA ILE A 269 -17.80 2.89 -15.89
C ILE A 269 -19.10 2.97 -16.68
N LYS A 270 -19.25 2.02 -17.61
CA LYS A 270 -20.42 1.85 -18.46
C LYS A 270 -20.92 0.41 -18.40
N GLY A 271 -22.23 0.24 -18.28
CA GLY A 271 -22.87 -1.07 -18.44
C GLY A 271 -22.91 -1.46 -19.93
N LEU A 272 -22.50 -2.68 -20.25
CA LEU A 272 -22.44 -3.16 -21.64
C LEU A 272 -23.78 -3.80 -22.10
N VAL A 273 -24.56 -4.33 -21.16
CA VAL A 273 -25.85 -5.00 -21.42
C VAL A 273 -27.01 -4.13 -20.93
N ARG A 274 -28.00 -3.87 -21.81
CA ARG A 274 -29.14 -2.98 -21.52
C ARG A 274 -30.20 -3.63 -20.64
N GLU A 275 -30.41 -4.93 -20.86
CA GLU A 275 -31.42 -5.78 -20.24
C GLU A 275 -31.00 -6.17 -18.81
N ASN A 276 -29.69 -6.24 -18.55
CA ASN A 276 -29.09 -6.51 -17.24
C ASN A 276 -28.17 -5.34 -16.83
N PRO A 277 -28.72 -4.18 -16.43
CA PRO A 277 -27.92 -2.99 -16.11
C PRO A 277 -27.10 -3.12 -14.83
N ILE A 278 -26.03 -2.34 -14.72
CA ILE A 278 -25.25 -2.16 -13.49
C ILE A 278 -25.79 -1.00 -12.64
N PHE A 279 -25.48 -1.04 -11.34
CA PHE A 279 -25.88 -0.02 -10.37
C PHE A 279 -24.67 0.38 -9.52
N ILE A 280 -24.56 1.66 -9.16
CA ILE A 280 -23.48 2.18 -8.31
C ILE A 280 -24.13 2.88 -7.13
N ASN A 281 -23.76 2.49 -5.91
CA ASN A 281 -24.37 2.98 -4.66
C ASN A 281 -25.92 2.93 -4.73
N ASN A 282 -26.43 1.79 -5.22
CA ASN A 282 -27.84 1.50 -5.54
C ASN A 282 -28.51 2.34 -6.66
N GLN A 283 -27.83 3.29 -7.29
CA GLN A 283 -28.36 4.06 -8.43
C GLN A 283 -28.09 3.35 -9.76
N LYS A 284 -29.10 3.22 -10.64
CA LYS A 284 -28.94 2.59 -11.96
C LYS A 284 -28.08 3.46 -12.88
N VAL A 285 -27.01 2.89 -13.43
CA VAL A 285 -26.23 3.55 -14.49
C VAL A 285 -27.04 3.53 -15.79
N LYS A 286 -27.22 4.71 -16.41
CA LYS A 286 -27.94 4.85 -17.69
C LYS A 286 -26.99 4.78 -18.88
N ASP A 287 -25.91 5.56 -18.83
CA ASP A 287 -24.89 5.65 -19.89
C ASP A 287 -23.50 5.39 -19.30
N VAL A 288 -22.86 6.43 -18.75
CA VAL A 288 -21.54 6.35 -18.09
C VAL A 288 -21.62 7.00 -16.71
N HIS A 289 -20.88 6.48 -15.73
CA HIS A 289 -20.81 7.01 -14.37
C HIS A 289 -19.36 7.23 -13.93
N ARG A 290 -19.10 8.34 -13.22
CA ARG A 290 -17.80 8.64 -12.58
C ARG A 290 -17.63 7.78 -11.33
N LEU A 291 -16.63 6.90 -11.33
CA LEU A 291 -16.25 6.10 -10.17
C LEU A 291 -15.35 6.88 -9.22
N LYS A 292 -15.61 6.72 -7.93
CA LYS A 292 -14.83 7.24 -6.82
C LYS A 292 -14.38 6.10 -5.91
N SER A 293 -13.25 6.27 -5.24
CA SER A 293 -12.78 5.30 -4.24
C SER A 293 -13.85 5.10 -3.16
N GLY A 294 -14.23 3.84 -2.94
CA GLY A 294 -15.31 3.42 -2.04
C GLY A 294 -16.62 3.00 -2.73
N ASP A 295 -16.82 3.36 -4.00
CA ASP A 295 -18.06 3.08 -4.73
C ASP A 295 -18.39 1.58 -4.81
N ILE A 296 -19.65 1.23 -4.57
CA ILE A 296 -20.14 -0.16 -4.63
C ILE A 296 -20.88 -0.39 -5.94
N ILE A 297 -20.27 -1.17 -6.82
CA ILE A 297 -20.79 -1.57 -8.13
C ILE A 297 -21.55 -2.89 -7.98
N ARG A 298 -22.86 -2.90 -8.27
CA ARG A 298 -23.67 -4.12 -8.38
C ARG A 298 -23.82 -4.54 -9.84
N LEU A 299 -23.39 -5.75 -10.14
CA LEU A 299 -23.23 -6.31 -11.48
C LEU A 299 -24.47 -7.11 -11.91
N GLY A 300 -25.59 -6.41 -12.10
CA GLY A 300 -26.83 -6.98 -12.64
C GLY A 300 -28.10 -6.51 -11.93
N VAL A 301 -29.25 -6.78 -12.53
CA VAL A 301 -30.56 -6.27 -12.09
C VAL A 301 -31.08 -6.91 -10.81
N ALA A 302 -30.78 -8.20 -10.58
CA ALA A 302 -31.28 -8.94 -9.42
C ALA A 302 -30.80 -8.33 -8.08
N ASN A 303 -31.66 -8.32 -7.07
CA ASN A 303 -31.32 -7.81 -5.73
C ASN A 303 -30.11 -8.52 -5.11
N ASN A 304 -29.92 -9.80 -5.45
CA ASN A 304 -28.82 -10.64 -5.00
C ASN A 304 -27.64 -10.71 -6.00
N ALA A 305 -27.63 -9.90 -7.06
CA ALA A 305 -26.52 -9.84 -8.01
C ALA A 305 -25.21 -9.40 -7.29
N PRO A 306 -24.05 -9.91 -7.71
CA PRO A 306 -22.79 -9.69 -7.01
C PRO A 306 -22.39 -8.21 -7.00
N LYS A 307 -21.77 -7.81 -5.89
CA LYS A 307 -21.30 -6.46 -5.60
C LYS A 307 -19.78 -6.44 -5.47
N VAL A 308 -19.17 -5.44 -6.06
CA VAL A 308 -17.73 -5.21 -6.04
C VAL A 308 -17.49 -3.77 -5.60
N ARG A 309 -16.60 -3.55 -4.63
CA ARG A 309 -16.13 -2.21 -4.25
C ARG A 309 -14.99 -1.81 -5.17
N PHE A 310 -15.07 -0.60 -5.70
CA PHE A 310 -13.99 0.08 -6.40
C PHE A 310 -13.17 0.92 -5.42
N SER A 311 -11.85 0.89 -5.52
CA SER A 311 -10.93 1.71 -4.73
C SER A 311 -9.74 2.16 -5.59
N LEU A 312 -9.15 3.31 -5.27
CA LEU A 312 -7.90 3.76 -5.89
C LEU A 312 -6.72 3.39 -4.98
N ASP A 313 -5.62 2.93 -5.59
CA ASP A 313 -4.39 2.52 -4.88
C ASP A 313 -3.47 3.74 -4.67
N ASP A 314 -4.08 4.87 -4.33
CA ASP A 314 -3.39 6.14 -4.23
C ASP A 314 -2.90 6.42 -2.81
N LEU A 315 -1.61 6.74 -2.74
CA LEU A 315 -0.99 7.55 -1.68
C LEU A 315 -1.48 9.01 -1.77
N GLU A 316 -2.78 9.21 -1.96
CA GLU A 316 -3.39 10.53 -2.00
C GLU A 316 -3.27 11.15 -0.62
N LYS A 317 -2.59 12.31 -0.58
CA LYS A 317 -2.75 13.29 0.50
C LYS A 317 -4.16 13.87 0.41
N ASP A 318 -5.13 13.07 0.84
CA ASP A 318 -6.30 13.65 1.48
C ASP A 318 -5.74 14.51 2.63
N ASN A 319 -6.05 15.81 2.66
CA ASN A 319 -5.73 16.63 3.85
C ASN A 319 -6.55 16.15 5.07
N LYS A 320 -7.42 15.16 4.88
CA LYS A 320 -8.01 14.34 5.93
C LYS A 320 -6.95 13.50 6.63
N LYS A 321 -6.73 13.77 7.92
CA LYS A 321 -5.93 12.91 8.80
C LYS A 321 -6.66 11.56 8.91
N SER A 322 -6.17 10.56 8.19
CA SER A 322 -6.68 9.18 8.31
C SER A 322 -6.14 8.58 9.61
N GLN A 323 -7.02 8.14 10.49
CA GLN A 323 -6.66 7.59 11.80
C GLN A 323 -7.60 6.45 12.17
N ASN A 324 -7.11 5.49 12.95
CA ASN A 324 -7.99 4.51 13.53
C ASN A 324 -8.62 5.04 14.82
N LEU A 325 -9.82 4.57 15.14
CA LEU A 325 -10.45 4.88 16.43
C LEU A 325 -9.61 4.37 17.61
N SER A 326 -8.90 3.24 17.45
CA SER A 326 -7.92 2.73 18.43
C SER A 326 -6.77 3.68 18.75
N ASP A 327 -6.43 4.57 17.81
CA ASP A 327 -5.26 5.45 17.93
C ASP A 327 -5.64 6.75 18.69
N LEU A 328 -6.94 7.01 18.82
CA LEU A 328 -7.51 8.15 19.52
C LEU A 328 -8.09 7.79 20.89
N ILE A 329 -8.47 6.53 21.10
CA ILE A 329 -8.93 6.01 22.39
C ILE A 329 -8.54 4.53 22.54
N GLU A 330 -8.01 4.18 23.71
CA GLU A 330 -7.41 2.86 23.96
C GLU A 330 -8.42 1.80 24.44
N ALA A 331 -9.54 2.23 25.02
CA ALA A 331 -10.60 1.37 25.52
C ALA A 331 -11.96 2.07 25.41
N LEU A 332 -13.00 1.30 25.04
CA LEU A 332 -14.38 1.79 24.92
C LEU A 332 -15.26 1.05 25.94
N GLU A 333 -15.69 1.76 26.99
CA GLU A 333 -16.54 1.24 28.05
C GLU A 333 -17.97 1.01 27.54
N ARG A 334 -18.48 -0.21 27.71
CA ARG A 334 -19.85 -0.59 27.38
C ARG A 334 -20.87 0.23 28.19
N GLY A 335 -21.88 0.76 27.51
CA GLY A 335 -22.90 1.63 28.09
C GLY A 335 -22.52 3.13 28.15
N LYS A 336 -21.27 3.48 27.83
CA LYS A 336 -20.79 4.88 27.88
C LYS A 336 -20.99 5.61 26.55
N VAL A 337 -21.14 6.92 26.63
CA VAL A 337 -21.18 7.83 25.48
C VAL A 337 -19.90 8.67 25.47
N TYR A 338 -19.25 8.72 24.31
CA TYR A 338 -18.03 9.48 24.07
C TYR A 338 -18.32 10.64 23.12
N THR A 339 -17.92 11.84 23.49
CA THR A 339 -18.05 13.03 22.63
C THR A 339 -16.80 13.20 21.77
N LEU A 340 -16.98 13.49 20.48
CA LEU A 340 -15.91 13.60 19.50
C LEU A 340 -15.92 14.97 18.81
N GLY A 341 -14.78 15.65 18.80
CA GLY A 341 -14.61 16.99 18.22
C GLY A 341 -13.34 17.68 18.70
N ASN A 342 -13.27 19.01 18.59
CA ASN A 342 -12.15 19.82 19.05
C ASN A 342 -12.60 20.78 20.16
N SER A 343 -13.15 20.21 21.24
CA SER A 343 -13.41 20.90 22.49
C SER A 343 -12.58 20.30 23.60
N SER A 344 -12.24 21.11 24.62
CA SER A 344 -11.62 20.60 25.84
C SER A 344 -12.51 19.59 26.57
N GLN A 345 -13.82 19.63 26.35
CA GLN A 345 -14.83 18.73 26.91
C GLN A 345 -15.09 17.47 26.06
N CYS A 346 -14.46 17.31 24.88
CA CYS A 346 -14.60 16.10 24.07
C CYS A 346 -13.81 14.93 24.69
N SER A 347 -14.45 13.77 24.81
CA SER A 347 -13.81 12.51 25.23
C SER A 347 -12.79 12.01 24.22
N ILE A 348 -13.01 12.29 22.93
CA ILE A 348 -12.13 11.95 21.81
C ILE A 348 -11.81 13.26 21.08
N ARG A 349 -10.56 13.72 21.13
CA ARG A 349 -10.16 15.00 20.55
C ARG A 349 -9.59 14.85 19.14
N LEU A 350 -10.02 15.75 18.26
CA LEU A 350 -9.46 15.92 16.92
C LEU A 350 -8.63 17.20 16.89
N GLU A 351 -7.32 17.07 16.66
CA GLU A 351 -6.35 18.16 16.63
C GLU A 351 -6.38 18.90 15.29
N ASP A 352 -7.49 19.56 14.96
CA ASP A 352 -7.60 20.44 13.79
C ASP A 352 -8.35 21.73 14.17
N PRO A 353 -7.72 22.93 14.07
CA PRO A 353 -8.34 24.19 14.44
C PRO A 353 -9.55 24.58 13.56
N SER A 354 -9.74 23.92 12.42
CA SER A 354 -10.92 24.08 11.55
C SER A 354 -12.16 23.38 12.11
N ILE A 355 -11.97 22.45 13.05
CA ILE A 355 -13.03 21.84 13.84
C ILE A 355 -13.26 22.72 15.07
N SER A 356 -14.53 23.05 15.33
CA SER A 356 -14.95 23.74 16.55
C SER A 356 -16.01 22.96 17.30
N GLY A 357 -15.85 22.86 18.63
CA GLY A 357 -16.82 22.19 19.49
C GLY A 357 -16.90 20.68 19.33
N THR A 358 -18.01 20.10 19.81
CA THR A 358 -18.38 18.69 19.60
C THR A 358 -19.07 18.53 18.25
N ILE A 359 -18.76 17.46 17.52
CA ILE A 359 -19.39 17.11 16.25
C ILE A 359 -20.33 15.91 16.41
N LEU A 360 -19.91 14.93 17.22
CA LEU A 360 -20.48 13.59 17.24
C LEU A 360 -20.51 13.04 18.66
N GLU A 361 -21.52 12.23 18.94
CA GLU A 361 -21.56 11.32 20.09
C GLU A 361 -21.42 9.89 19.60
N ILE A 362 -20.56 9.12 20.27
CA ILE A 362 -20.32 7.70 20.01
C ILE A 362 -20.78 6.95 21.25
N GLN A 363 -21.97 6.35 21.18
CA GLN A 363 -22.50 5.48 22.22
C GLN A 363 -22.01 4.04 22.01
N VAL A 364 -21.45 3.45 23.07
CA VAL A 364 -21.04 2.04 23.11
C VAL A 364 -22.20 1.21 23.68
N PRO A 365 -22.82 0.29 22.92
CA PRO A 365 -23.91 -0.53 23.43
C PRO A 365 -23.46 -1.48 24.55
N GLU A 366 -24.33 -1.73 25.53
CA GLU A 366 -24.08 -2.72 26.60
C GLU A 366 -23.85 -4.13 26.06
N ARG A 367 -24.51 -4.48 24.94
CA ARG A 367 -24.57 -5.85 24.39
C ARG A 367 -24.48 -5.88 22.86
N ALA A 368 -23.51 -5.17 22.28
CA ALA A 368 -23.13 -5.32 20.88
C ALA A 368 -21.71 -4.81 20.62
N ASP A 369 -21.12 -5.22 19.49
CA ASP A 369 -19.77 -4.81 19.05
C ASP A 369 -19.81 -3.81 17.88
N HIS A 370 -20.96 -3.15 17.68
CA HIS A 370 -21.10 -1.96 16.86
C HIS A 370 -21.14 -0.73 17.76
N LEU A 371 -20.75 0.43 17.24
CA LEU A 371 -20.92 1.72 17.89
C LEU A 371 -22.15 2.44 17.33
N LEU A 372 -22.88 3.18 18.14
CA LEU A 372 -23.97 4.05 17.69
C LEU A 372 -23.42 5.48 17.60
N VAL A 373 -23.29 6.01 16.39
CA VAL A 373 -22.79 7.38 16.17
C VAL A 373 -23.95 8.30 15.86
N THR A 374 -24.06 9.40 16.59
CA THR A 374 -25.08 10.43 16.44
C THR A 374 -24.40 11.76 16.10
N LYS A 375 -24.85 12.49 15.07
CA LYS A 375 -24.35 13.87 14.82
C LYS A 375 -24.99 14.82 15.84
N VAL A 376 -24.16 15.57 16.57
CA VAL A 376 -24.57 16.46 17.66
C VAL A 376 -23.99 17.86 17.45
N GLY A 377 -24.85 18.87 17.58
CA GLY A 377 -24.50 20.28 17.42
C GLY A 377 -24.87 20.88 16.05
N HIS A 378 -25.25 22.16 16.06
CA HIS A 378 -25.37 23.00 14.87
C HIS A 378 -23.97 23.36 14.35
N ASN A 379 -23.34 22.43 13.63
CA ASN A 379 -22.10 22.68 12.90
C ASN A 379 -22.28 22.34 11.41
N ASP A 380 -21.68 23.16 10.55
CA ASP A 380 -21.67 22.97 9.09
C ASP A 380 -20.76 21.81 8.64
N ILE A 381 -20.05 21.18 9.60
CA ILE A 381 -19.16 20.05 9.34
C ILE A 381 -19.99 18.84 8.92
N LYS A 382 -19.89 18.50 7.64
CA LYS A 382 -20.54 17.32 7.06
C LYS A 382 -19.97 16.04 7.69
N VAL A 383 -20.83 15.12 8.12
CA VAL A 383 -20.41 13.79 8.60
C VAL A 383 -21.03 12.71 7.71
N SER A 384 -20.27 11.69 7.37
CA SER A 384 -20.77 10.50 6.65
C SER A 384 -20.22 9.21 7.25
N VAL A 385 -20.97 8.12 7.09
CA VAL A 385 -20.54 6.74 7.42
C VAL A 385 -20.50 5.97 6.10
N ASP A 386 -19.33 5.46 5.71
CA ASP A 386 -19.10 4.80 4.40
C ASP A 386 -19.68 5.60 3.21
N GLY A 387 -19.55 6.93 3.25
CA GLY A 387 -20.06 7.84 2.22
C GLY A 387 -21.55 8.16 2.30
N LEU A 388 -22.32 7.54 3.21
CA LEU A 388 -23.70 7.91 3.50
C LEU A 388 -23.76 9.01 4.55
N ASP A 389 -24.26 10.18 4.18
CA ASP A 389 -24.37 11.34 5.08
C ASP A 389 -25.21 11.05 6.33
N LEU A 390 -24.82 11.63 7.46
CA LEU A 390 -25.50 11.55 8.75
C LEU A 390 -26.14 12.91 9.06
N LYS A 391 -27.48 12.96 9.19
CA LYS A 391 -28.20 14.21 9.48
C LYS A 391 -28.05 14.59 10.96
N GLU A 392 -28.34 15.86 11.27
CA GLU A 392 -28.36 16.33 12.66
C GLU A 392 -29.33 15.48 13.50
N LYS A 393 -28.89 15.03 14.68
CA LYS A 393 -29.64 14.12 15.58
C LYS A 393 -29.98 12.74 14.97
N GLU A 394 -29.45 12.39 13.80
CA GLU A 394 -29.54 11.04 13.25
C GLU A 394 -28.48 10.15 13.90
N SER A 395 -28.92 9.04 14.50
CA SER A 395 -28.04 7.99 15.01
C SER A 395 -27.90 6.87 13.97
N ARG A 396 -26.68 6.38 13.76
CA ARG A 396 -26.42 5.21 12.90
C ARG A 396 -25.43 4.25 13.55
N ALA A 397 -25.73 2.95 13.46
CA ALA A 397 -24.79 1.92 13.86
C ALA A 397 -23.61 1.87 12.88
N ILE A 398 -22.39 1.94 13.40
CA ILE A 398 -21.16 1.66 12.68
C ILE A 398 -20.57 0.37 13.23
N SER A 399 -20.33 -0.57 12.33
CA SER A 399 -19.71 -1.86 12.59
C SER A 399 -18.21 -1.82 12.28
N MET A 400 -17.52 -2.89 12.62
CA MET A 400 -16.08 -3.00 12.49
C MET A 400 -15.58 -2.70 11.06
N TYR A 401 -14.51 -1.93 10.97
CA TYR A 401 -13.87 -1.41 9.75
C TYR A 401 -14.72 -0.46 8.89
N GLN A 402 -15.90 -0.04 9.35
CA GLN A 402 -16.61 1.08 8.72
C GLN A 402 -15.91 2.42 9.01
N THR A 403 -16.00 3.33 8.05
CA THR A 403 -15.28 4.60 8.07
C THR A 403 -16.23 5.77 8.32
N LEU A 404 -15.90 6.58 9.32
CA LEU A 404 -16.59 7.80 9.70
C LEU A 404 -15.80 9.00 9.14
N GLN A 405 -16.33 9.66 8.12
CA GLN A 405 -15.72 10.83 7.51
C GLN A 405 -16.24 12.10 8.18
N ILE A 406 -15.32 13.01 8.52
CA ILE A 406 -15.62 14.27 9.20
C ILE A 406 -15.09 15.41 8.33
N GLY A 407 -16.00 16.03 7.59
CA GLY A 407 -15.75 17.09 6.62
C GLY A 407 -14.65 16.71 5.63
N ASN A 408 -13.69 17.63 5.47
CA ASN A 408 -12.44 17.39 4.75
C ASN A 408 -11.24 17.38 5.71
N PHE A 409 -11.46 16.95 6.96
CA PHE A 409 -10.48 17.02 8.05
C PHE A 409 -10.03 15.66 8.58
N TYR A 410 -10.94 14.68 8.70
CA TYR A 410 -10.61 13.34 9.22
C TYR A 410 -11.34 12.22 8.48
N SER A 411 -10.68 11.07 8.43
CA SER A 411 -11.25 9.78 8.04
C SER A 411 -10.97 8.78 9.17
N LEU A 412 -11.99 8.42 9.94
CA LEU A 412 -11.85 7.61 11.16
C LEU A 412 -12.35 6.19 10.93
N VAL A 413 -11.46 5.20 10.99
CA VAL A 413 -11.82 3.79 10.83
C VAL A 413 -12.19 3.18 12.18
N HIS A 414 -13.39 2.60 12.30
CA HIS A 414 -13.78 1.87 13.52
C HIS A 414 -13.15 0.47 13.55
N ASN A 415 -11.88 0.40 13.95
CA ASN A 415 -11.15 -0.86 14.18
C ASN A 415 -11.14 -1.32 15.66
N HIS A 416 -11.74 -0.53 16.56
CA HIS A 416 -11.54 -0.63 18.00
C HIS A 416 -12.17 -1.90 18.59
N GLN A 417 -11.32 -2.85 19.03
CA GLN A 417 -11.74 -4.15 19.58
C GLN A 417 -11.87 -4.19 21.12
N ASN A 418 -11.22 -3.27 21.83
CA ASN A 418 -11.09 -3.30 23.29
C ASN A 418 -12.35 -2.75 24.03
N PHE A 419 -13.48 -3.44 23.85
CA PHE A 419 -14.73 -3.11 24.54
C PHE A 419 -14.73 -3.60 25.98
N ILE A 420 -14.37 -2.71 26.91
CA ILE A 420 -14.32 -3.04 28.34
C ILE A 420 -15.70 -2.89 28.98
N VAL A 421 -16.03 -3.75 29.94
CA VAL A 421 -17.19 -3.51 30.82
C VAL A 421 -16.80 -2.40 31.80
N PRO A 422 -17.68 -1.40 32.08
CA PRO A 422 -17.38 -0.36 33.06
C PRO A 422 -16.98 -0.99 34.39
N ARG A 423 -15.84 -0.56 34.93
CA ARG A 423 -15.27 -1.15 36.15
C ARG A 423 -16.14 -0.79 37.34
N VAL A 424 -16.68 -1.82 37.99
CA VAL A 424 -17.31 -1.67 39.29
C VAL A 424 -16.20 -1.68 40.34
N ALA A 425 -15.98 -0.53 41.00
CA ALA A 425 -14.96 -0.38 42.01
C ALA A 425 -15.05 -1.49 43.06
N ARG A 426 -13.95 -2.22 43.26
CA ARG A 426 -13.90 -3.38 44.14
C ARG A 426 -14.14 -2.91 45.58
N GLN A 427 -15.25 -3.36 46.15
CA GLN A 427 -15.59 -3.13 47.54
C GLN A 427 -14.65 -3.97 48.43
N LEU A 428 -14.04 -3.33 49.42
CA LEU A 428 -13.10 -3.95 50.36
C LEU A 428 -13.37 -3.44 51.78
N LEU A 429 -13.22 -4.29 52.78
CA LEU A 429 -13.03 -3.84 54.16
C LEU A 429 -11.54 -3.64 54.43
N PHE A 430 -11.17 -2.56 55.10
CA PHE A 430 -9.76 -2.27 55.42
C PHE A 430 -9.12 -3.45 56.20
N SER A 431 -9.84 -4.06 57.14
CA SER A 431 -9.33 -5.21 57.89
C SER A 431 -9.08 -6.49 57.08
N GLU A 432 -9.66 -6.63 55.87
CA GLU A 432 -9.42 -7.80 55.01
C GLU A 432 -8.02 -7.78 54.41
N VAL A 433 -7.52 -6.59 54.10
CA VAL A 433 -6.19 -6.37 53.50
C VAL A 433 -5.14 -6.09 54.58
N VAL A 434 -5.49 -5.33 55.61
CA VAL A 434 -4.61 -5.00 56.74
C VAL A 434 -5.31 -5.35 58.05
N PRO A 435 -5.22 -6.60 58.52
CA PRO A 435 -5.91 -7.04 59.74
C PRO A 435 -5.33 -6.48 61.03
N PHE A 436 -4.03 -6.11 61.06
CA PHE A 436 -3.32 -5.66 62.27
C PHE A 436 -2.40 -4.44 61.96
N PRO A 437 -2.97 -3.25 61.72
CA PRO A 437 -2.19 -2.08 61.31
C PRO A 437 -1.33 -1.52 62.45
N LYS A 438 -0.02 -1.36 62.29
CA LYS A 438 0.88 -0.87 63.37
C LYS A 438 1.14 0.62 63.25
N ARG A 439 1.32 1.30 64.39
CA ARG A 439 1.65 2.74 64.43
C ARG A 439 3.00 3.00 63.76
N GLY A 440 3.03 4.01 62.89
CA GLY A 440 4.19 4.34 62.04
C GLY A 440 4.22 3.60 60.71
N ASP A 441 3.36 2.59 60.47
CA ASP A 441 3.27 1.96 59.16
C ASP A 441 2.59 2.89 58.13
N VAL A 442 2.96 2.70 56.87
CA VAL A 442 2.40 3.41 55.72
C VAL A 442 2.00 2.38 54.67
N TYR A 443 0.73 2.42 54.25
CA TYR A 443 0.17 1.49 53.29
C TYR A 443 -0.06 2.20 51.95
N GLY A 444 0.81 1.92 50.99
CA GLY A 444 0.69 2.46 49.63
C GLY A 444 -0.53 1.91 48.89
N ILE A 445 -1.14 2.80 48.11
CA ILE A 445 -2.19 2.53 47.13
C ILE A 445 -1.62 2.89 45.75
N GLY A 446 -1.57 1.94 44.81
CA GLY A 446 -0.94 2.15 43.52
C GLY A 446 -0.51 0.86 42.82
N GLN A 447 0.27 1.00 41.75
CA GLN A 447 0.75 -0.11 40.92
C GLN A 447 1.97 -0.83 41.53
N ALA A 448 2.79 -0.15 42.34
CA ALA A 448 4.09 -0.68 42.77
C ALA A 448 3.96 -1.96 43.61
N GLU A 449 4.95 -2.86 43.50
CA GLU A 449 4.89 -4.19 44.15
C GLU A 449 4.72 -4.14 45.67
N ASN A 450 5.23 -3.08 46.30
CA ASN A 450 5.16 -2.79 47.73
C ASN A 450 3.86 -2.06 48.16
N CYS A 451 2.99 -1.66 47.23
CA CYS A 451 1.66 -1.17 47.58
C CYS A 451 0.82 -2.31 48.13
N ILE A 452 0.13 -2.05 49.24
CA ILE A 452 -0.75 -3.00 49.90
C ILE A 452 -2.13 -3.01 49.23
N PHE A 453 -2.60 -1.83 48.81
CA PHE A 453 -3.81 -1.70 48.00
C PHE A 453 -3.41 -1.59 46.54
N LYS A 454 -3.20 -2.74 45.90
CA LYS A 454 -2.76 -2.81 44.50
C LYS A 454 -3.87 -2.36 43.55
N ILE A 455 -3.49 -1.47 42.65
CA ILE A 455 -4.29 -1.12 41.47
C ILE A 455 -3.69 -1.87 40.29
N ASP A 456 -4.41 -2.88 39.80
CA ASP A 456 -3.98 -3.74 38.69
C ASP A 456 -4.30 -3.06 37.34
N ASP A 457 -3.72 -1.87 37.14
CA ASP A 457 -3.82 -1.10 35.91
C ASP A 457 -2.46 -0.45 35.58
N PRO A 458 -1.87 -0.72 34.40
CA PRO A 458 -0.60 -0.13 33.95
C PRO A 458 -0.55 1.41 33.88
N LYS A 459 -1.71 2.08 33.85
CA LYS A 459 -1.84 3.55 33.81
C LYS A 459 -1.93 4.18 35.18
N SER A 460 -2.20 3.39 36.22
CA SER A 460 -2.22 3.90 37.59
C SER A 460 -0.81 4.29 38.02
N PRO A 461 -0.62 5.41 38.76
CA PRO A 461 0.69 5.73 39.31
C PRO A 461 1.27 4.58 40.15
N TYR A 462 2.59 4.41 40.09
CA TYR A 462 3.34 3.49 40.96
C TYR A 462 2.92 3.64 42.43
N LEU A 463 2.75 4.88 42.88
CA LEU A 463 2.17 5.23 44.18
C LEU A 463 1.23 6.43 44.00
N LEU A 464 -0.07 6.19 44.12
CA LEU A 464 -1.12 7.19 43.93
C LEU A 464 -1.47 7.90 45.25
N ALA A 465 -1.65 7.13 46.30
CA ALA A 465 -2.04 7.59 47.63
C ALA A 465 -1.45 6.69 48.72
N GLU A 466 -1.47 7.16 49.96
CA GLU A 466 -1.03 6.40 51.13
C GLU A 466 -2.04 6.47 52.26
N ILE A 467 -2.22 5.35 52.97
CA ILE A 467 -2.87 5.31 54.28
C ILE A 467 -1.79 5.21 55.35
N VAL A 468 -1.55 6.31 56.06
CA VAL A 468 -0.57 6.41 57.14
C VAL A 468 -1.24 6.07 58.48
N VAL A 469 -0.60 5.20 59.26
CA VAL A 469 -0.99 4.95 60.65
C VAL A 469 -0.18 5.89 61.56
N PRO A 470 -0.77 6.94 62.15
CA PRO A 470 0.00 7.92 62.89
C PRO A 470 0.53 7.35 64.21
N ILE A 471 1.67 7.90 64.65
CA ILE A 471 2.32 7.53 65.93
C ILE A 471 1.41 7.88 67.12
N GLU A 472 0.57 8.92 66.98
CA GLU A 472 -0.41 9.38 67.96
C GLU A 472 -1.78 9.62 67.30
N GLY A 473 -2.88 9.47 68.05
CA GLY A 473 -4.25 9.65 67.55
C GLY A 473 -4.98 8.33 67.22
N GLU A 474 -6.29 8.43 66.95
CA GLU A 474 -7.22 7.28 66.80
C GLU A 474 -7.85 7.15 65.41
N PHE A 475 -7.24 7.77 64.40
CA PHE A 475 -7.67 7.72 63.00
C PHE A 475 -6.49 7.46 62.08
N PHE A 476 -6.76 6.93 60.89
CA PHE A 476 -5.76 6.84 59.83
C PHE A 476 -5.68 8.18 59.11
N LEU A 477 -4.55 8.46 58.44
CA LEU A 477 -4.39 9.64 57.59
C LEU A 477 -4.26 9.19 56.14
N VAL A 478 -5.11 9.73 55.26
CA VAL A 478 -5.01 9.51 53.82
C VAL A 478 -4.36 10.71 53.15
N LYS A 479 -3.39 10.44 52.26
CA LYS A 479 -2.68 11.45 51.46
C LYS A 479 -2.76 11.08 49.98
N LYS A 480 -3.19 12.02 49.13
CA LYS A 480 -3.00 11.92 47.67
C LYS A 480 -1.60 12.43 47.34
N LEU A 481 -0.75 11.59 46.77
CA LEU A 481 0.68 11.89 46.57
C LEU A 481 1.01 12.41 45.17
N THR A 482 0.08 12.31 44.23
CA THR A 482 0.28 12.70 42.83
C THR A 482 -0.88 13.56 42.34
N GLU A 483 -0.63 14.45 41.39
CA GLU A 483 -1.66 15.20 40.64
C GLU A 483 -2.38 14.31 39.60
N SER A 484 -2.43 12.99 39.83
CA SER A 484 -3.08 12.04 38.92
C SER A 484 -4.56 12.35 38.72
N ALA A 485 -5.02 12.16 37.49
CA ALA A 485 -6.43 12.24 37.11
C ALA A 485 -7.33 11.21 37.81
N ILE A 486 -6.76 10.18 38.46
CA ILE A 486 -7.51 9.26 39.31
C ILE A 486 -7.93 10.02 40.59
N PRO A 487 -9.25 10.18 40.85
CA PRO A 487 -9.72 10.86 42.06
C PRO A 487 -9.49 9.99 43.29
N VAL A 488 -9.18 10.63 44.41
CA VAL A 488 -8.98 9.99 45.71
C VAL A 488 -9.94 10.68 46.66
N THR A 489 -11.07 10.04 46.93
CA THR A 489 -12.19 10.63 47.65
C THR A 489 -12.37 10.00 49.03
N LEU A 490 -12.82 10.81 49.99
CA LEU A 490 -13.25 10.36 51.30
C LEU A 490 -14.74 10.67 51.46
N ASP A 491 -15.57 9.63 51.56
CA ASP A 491 -17.04 9.74 51.53
C ASP A 491 -17.55 10.59 50.35
N GLY A 492 -16.89 10.50 49.19
CA GLY A 492 -17.20 11.26 47.98
C GLY A 492 -16.57 12.66 47.88
N ILE A 493 -15.85 13.13 48.90
CA ILE A 493 -15.15 14.42 48.89
C ILE A 493 -13.70 14.22 48.45
N ASP A 494 -13.26 14.90 47.38
CA ASP A 494 -11.88 14.79 46.90
C ASP A 494 -10.82 15.23 47.92
N ILE A 495 -9.70 14.51 47.91
CA ILE A 495 -8.46 14.84 48.62
C ILE A 495 -7.50 15.47 47.61
N GLU A 496 -7.21 16.76 47.81
CA GLU A 496 -6.20 17.49 47.03
C GLU A 496 -4.81 16.83 47.14
N SER A 497 -4.02 16.93 46.08
CA SER A 497 -2.64 16.48 46.06
C SER A 497 -1.70 17.54 46.63
N GLY A 498 -0.85 17.16 47.59
CA GLY A 498 0.18 18.06 48.11
C GLY A 498 0.84 17.57 49.40
N PRO A 499 2.05 18.06 49.73
CA PRO A 499 2.85 17.55 50.86
C PRO A 499 2.24 17.79 52.25
N ARG A 500 1.21 18.65 52.34
CA ARG A 500 0.43 18.94 53.56
C ARG A 500 -1.04 18.55 53.45
N ALA A 501 -1.50 18.09 52.29
CA ALA A 501 -2.88 17.69 52.06
C ALA A 501 -3.10 16.27 52.60
N GLN A 502 -3.69 16.19 53.80
CA GLN A 502 -4.03 14.93 54.45
C GLN A 502 -5.44 15.03 55.05
N ARG A 503 -6.24 13.96 54.95
CA ARG A 503 -7.54 13.85 55.62
C ARG A 503 -7.57 12.70 56.60
N ASN A 504 -8.33 12.89 57.68
CA ASN A 504 -8.57 11.86 58.68
C ASN A 504 -9.54 10.83 58.11
N TYR A 505 -9.12 9.57 58.04
CA TYR A 505 -9.90 8.41 57.63
C TYR A 505 -10.32 7.64 58.88
N GLY A 506 -11.46 8.05 59.45
CA GLY A 506 -12.08 7.49 60.63
C GLY A 506 -12.89 6.23 60.36
N VAL A 507 -13.48 5.67 61.42
CA VAL A 507 -14.25 4.42 61.38
C VAL A 507 -15.52 4.59 60.53
N ASN A 508 -15.86 3.56 59.74
CA ASN A 508 -16.99 3.47 58.79
C ASN A 508 -16.93 4.39 57.57
N GLN A 509 -15.96 5.31 57.46
CA GLN A 509 -15.77 6.10 56.25
C GLN A 509 -15.33 5.22 55.07
N VAL A 510 -15.62 5.68 53.85
CA VAL A 510 -15.25 5.03 52.60
C VAL A 510 -14.19 5.86 51.88
N LEU A 511 -13.03 5.25 51.63
CA LEU A 511 -11.98 5.77 50.78
C LEU A 511 -12.19 5.24 49.35
N GLY A 512 -12.61 6.11 48.44
CA GLY A 512 -12.79 5.82 47.02
C GLY A 512 -11.52 6.16 46.23
N ILE A 513 -11.11 5.24 45.35
CA ILE A 513 -9.94 5.39 44.48
C ILE A 513 -10.41 5.16 43.03
N GLY A 514 -10.82 6.25 42.36
CA GLY A 514 -11.44 6.19 41.03
C GLY A 514 -12.56 5.14 40.92
N ASP A 515 -12.54 4.41 39.82
CA ASP A 515 -13.32 3.22 39.52
C ASP A 515 -12.65 1.91 39.97
N TYR A 516 -11.53 1.99 40.71
CA TYR A 516 -10.71 0.83 41.08
C TYR A 516 -11.12 0.21 42.42
N LEU A 517 -11.10 1.01 43.49
CA LEU A 517 -11.26 0.52 44.87
C LEU A 517 -12.24 1.38 45.65
N SER A 518 -13.05 0.73 46.48
CA SER A 518 -13.92 1.35 47.49
C SER A 518 -13.62 0.67 48.82
N ILE A 519 -12.76 1.29 49.62
CA ILE A 519 -12.24 0.72 50.86
C ILE A 519 -13.06 1.31 52.01
N ARG A 520 -13.77 0.48 52.77
CA ARG A 520 -14.46 0.91 53.99
C ARG A 520 -13.58 0.66 55.21
N ASN A 521 -13.35 1.68 56.02
CA ASN A 521 -12.64 1.52 57.29
C ASN A 521 -13.55 0.83 58.31
N ASN A 522 -13.15 -0.35 58.80
CA ASN A 522 -13.85 -1.08 59.85
C ASN A 522 -12.98 -1.34 61.10
N HIS A 523 -11.78 -0.76 61.17
CA HIS A 523 -10.94 -0.79 62.37
C HIS A 523 -11.51 0.13 63.45
N ARG A 524 -11.72 -0.39 64.65
CA ARG A 524 -12.35 0.36 65.76
C ARG A 524 -11.38 1.09 66.68
N ALA A 525 -10.10 0.72 66.68
CA ALA A 525 -9.03 1.32 67.48
C ALA A 525 -7.66 0.98 66.85
N LEU A 526 -6.66 1.83 67.06
CA LEU A 526 -5.27 1.57 66.67
C LEU A 526 -4.50 0.88 67.81
N PRO A 527 -3.50 0.01 67.52
CA PRO A 527 -2.76 -0.68 68.58
C PRO A 527 -1.90 0.31 69.42
N PRO A 528 -1.58 -0.05 70.68
CA PRO A 528 -0.73 0.78 71.53
C PRO A 528 0.70 0.91 70.98
N ALA A 529 1.31 2.07 71.17
CA ALA A 529 2.68 2.34 70.72
C ALA A 529 3.71 1.48 71.49
N ALA A 530 4.67 0.89 70.77
CA ALA A 530 5.68 -0.02 71.32
C ALA A 530 7.11 0.54 71.20
N THR A 531 7.97 0.22 72.17
CA THR A 531 9.30 0.81 72.35
C THR A 531 10.47 -0.06 71.85
N SER A 532 11.51 0.63 71.35
CA SER A 532 12.93 0.21 71.18
C SER A 532 13.33 -1.01 70.31
N PHE A 533 13.96 -0.69 69.17
CA PHE A 533 15.21 -1.22 68.57
C PHE A 533 15.56 -2.74 68.61
N ALA A 534 15.81 -3.35 67.44
CA ALA A 534 16.11 -4.78 67.30
C ALA A 534 17.29 -5.12 66.35
N TRP A 535 18.21 -5.97 66.82
CA TRP A 535 19.48 -6.34 66.15
C TRP A 535 19.35 -7.19 64.87
N GLY A 536 18.21 -7.84 64.64
CA GLY A 536 18.05 -8.82 63.54
C GLY A 536 18.22 -8.25 62.12
N ARG A 537 18.01 -6.94 61.92
CA ARG A 537 18.14 -6.30 60.60
C ARG A 537 19.58 -6.32 60.06
N LEU A 538 20.60 -6.29 60.92
CA LEU A 538 22.00 -6.23 60.49
C LEU A 538 22.44 -7.53 59.81
N PHE A 539 22.08 -8.69 60.39
CA PHE A 539 22.43 -10.01 59.84
C PHE A 539 21.71 -10.32 58.52
N TYR A 540 20.45 -9.87 58.37
CA TYR A 540 19.69 -10.08 57.13
C TYR A 540 20.33 -9.39 55.92
N ILE A 541 20.83 -8.15 56.10
CA ILE A 541 21.47 -7.38 55.02
C ILE A 541 22.74 -8.07 54.52
N VAL A 542 23.60 -8.56 55.43
CA VAL A 542 24.85 -9.26 55.07
C VAL A 542 24.56 -10.54 54.27
N PHE A 543 23.53 -11.30 54.65
CA PHE A 543 23.11 -12.48 53.92
C PHE A 543 22.58 -12.14 52.51
N LEU A 544 21.80 -11.07 52.38
CA LEU A 544 21.26 -10.60 51.11
C LEU A 544 22.36 -10.26 50.10
N CYS A 545 23.41 -9.53 50.55
CA CYS A 545 24.54 -9.16 49.69
C CYS A 545 25.30 -10.37 49.16
N LEU A 546 25.52 -11.41 49.99
CA LEU A 546 26.16 -12.66 49.56
C LEU A 546 25.31 -13.44 48.56
N PHE A 547 23.99 -13.47 48.75
CA PHE A 547 23.07 -14.13 47.82
C PHE A 547 23.08 -13.47 46.44
N PHE A 548 22.95 -12.14 46.37
CA PHE A 548 22.96 -11.41 45.10
C PHE A 548 24.30 -11.50 44.36
N ALA A 549 25.44 -11.56 45.07
CA ALA A 549 26.74 -11.80 44.44
C ALA A 549 26.80 -13.16 43.73
N LEU A 550 26.28 -14.23 44.36
CA LEU A 550 26.21 -15.57 43.76
C LEU A 550 25.24 -15.62 42.57
N VAL A 551 24.11 -14.94 42.64
CA VAL A 551 23.16 -14.81 41.52
C VAL A 551 23.81 -14.08 40.34
N ALA A 552 24.53 -12.98 40.57
CA ALA A 552 25.22 -12.24 39.51
C ALA A 552 26.30 -13.09 38.81
N ILE A 553 27.08 -13.87 39.57
CA ILE A 553 28.07 -14.80 39.01
C ILE A 553 27.40 -15.90 38.17
N SER A 554 26.31 -16.49 38.67
CA SER A 554 25.50 -17.48 37.94
C SER A 554 24.90 -16.92 36.64
N LEU A 555 24.42 -15.68 36.69
CA LEU A 555 23.87 -14.98 35.52
C LEU A 555 24.96 -14.68 34.48
N GLY A 556 26.14 -14.22 34.91
CA GLY A 556 27.29 -14.01 34.04
C GLY A 556 27.74 -15.29 33.33
N LEU A 557 27.83 -16.41 34.06
CA LEU A 557 28.16 -17.72 33.50
C LEU A 557 27.07 -18.25 32.55
N SER A 558 25.79 -17.99 32.83
CA SER A 558 24.70 -18.31 31.90
C SER A 558 24.74 -17.45 30.64
N ILE A 559 24.95 -16.15 30.76
CA ILE A 559 25.07 -15.24 29.61
C ILE A 559 26.26 -15.67 28.74
N GLN A 560 27.42 -16.00 29.33
CA GLN A 560 28.57 -16.55 28.62
C GLN A 560 28.25 -17.88 27.89
N LYS A 561 27.44 -18.76 28.51
CA LYS A 561 27.02 -20.04 27.94
C LYS A 561 26.04 -19.91 26.77
N TYR A 562 25.17 -18.90 26.78
CA TYR A 562 24.13 -18.69 25.76
C TYR A 562 24.45 -17.58 24.74
N TRP A 563 25.56 -16.84 24.91
CA TRP A 563 25.97 -15.74 24.02
C TRP A 563 25.96 -16.14 22.53
N GLY A 564 26.55 -17.29 22.19
CA GLY A 564 26.61 -17.77 20.79
C GLY A 564 25.25 -18.07 20.16
N GLN A 565 24.19 -18.32 20.95
CA GLN A 565 22.83 -18.47 20.42
C GLN A 565 22.17 -17.11 20.16
N LEU A 566 22.43 -16.11 21.02
CA LEU A 566 21.95 -14.74 20.84
C LEU A 566 22.62 -14.06 19.64
N GLU A 567 23.92 -14.28 19.48
CA GLU A 567 24.74 -13.78 18.36
C GLU A 567 24.35 -14.42 17.02
N SER A 568 23.94 -15.71 17.04
CA SER A 568 23.33 -16.41 15.90
C SER A 568 21.99 -15.77 15.48
N PHE A 569 21.13 -15.40 16.44
CA PHE A 569 19.84 -14.77 16.16
C PHE A 569 20.01 -13.37 15.54
N MET A 570 20.87 -12.53 16.13
CA MET A 570 21.12 -11.15 15.67
C MET A 570 21.90 -11.08 14.34
N SER A 571 22.75 -12.07 14.03
CA SER A 571 23.58 -12.05 12.81
C SER A 571 22.88 -12.54 11.54
N SER A 572 21.79 -13.32 11.64
CA SER A 572 21.12 -13.93 10.48
C SER A 572 20.55 -12.90 9.50
N GLN A 573 19.81 -11.89 9.99
CA GLN A 573 19.21 -10.85 9.15
C GLN A 573 20.24 -9.92 8.49
N ASN A 574 21.42 -9.71 9.10
CA ASN A 574 22.49 -8.94 8.49
C ASN A 574 23.22 -9.74 7.39
N LYS A 575 23.50 -11.03 7.62
CA LYS A 575 24.18 -11.90 6.64
C LYS A 575 23.40 -12.10 5.34
N ILE A 576 22.06 -12.19 5.40
CA ILE A 576 21.23 -12.34 4.20
C ILE A 576 21.47 -11.20 3.20
N LYS A 577 21.60 -9.95 3.67
CA LYS A 577 21.92 -8.79 2.83
C LYS A 577 23.32 -8.85 2.22
N GLU A 578 24.27 -9.51 2.89
CA GLU A 578 25.60 -9.71 2.33
C GLU A 578 25.60 -10.78 1.24
N TYR A 579 24.83 -11.86 1.41
CA TYR A 579 24.64 -12.90 0.38
C TYR A 579 23.93 -12.40 -0.89
N GLN A 580 23.12 -11.33 -0.83
CA GLN A 580 22.54 -10.70 -2.01
C GLN A 580 23.61 -10.25 -3.02
N LYS A 581 24.83 -9.89 -2.57
CA LYS A 581 25.96 -9.53 -3.43
C LYS A 581 26.41 -10.67 -4.36
N ASN A 582 26.10 -11.91 -4.01
CA ASN A 582 26.53 -13.09 -4.77
C ASN A 582 25.52 -13.49 -5.86
N VAL A 583 24.43 -12.73 -6.01
CA VAL A 583 23.28 -13.07 -6.85
C VAL A 583 23.20 -12.11 -8.03
N PHE A 584 23.04 -12.67 -9.22
CA PHE A 584 23.15 -11.99 -10.51
C PHE A 584 21.82 -12.10 -11.25
N TYR A 585 21.43 -11.03 -11.93
CA TYR A 585 20.28 -11.05 -12.83
C TYR A 585 20.72 -11.55 -14.21
N ILE A 586 19.97 -12.51 -14.77
CA ILE A 586 20.27 -13.10 -16.08
C ILE A 586 19.10 -12.84 -17.02
N SER A 587 19.41 -12.39 -18.24
CA SER A 587 18.47 -12.36 -19.36
C SER A 587 19.10 -13.03 -20.57
N VAL A 588 18.30 -13.73 -21.37
CA VAL A 588 18.69 -14.23 -22.68
C VAL A 588 17.82 -13.54 -23.72
N ALA A 589 18.45 -13.01 -24.77
CA ALA A 589 17.75 -12.42 -25.90
C ALA A 589 18.13 -13.13 -27.21
N ASP A 590 17.29 -13.00 -28.23
CA ASP A 590 17.62 -13.41 -29.60
C ASP A 590 18.54 -12.40 -30.32
N LYS A 591 18.96 -12.72 -31.55
CA LYS A 591 19.74 -11.82 -32.43
C LYS A 591 19.07 -10.45 -32.71
N THR A 592 17.78 -10.27 -32.40
CA THR A 592 17.08 -8.97 -32.54
C THR A 592 17.08 -8.14 -31.26
N GLY A 593 17.60 -8.68 -30.15
CA GLY A 593 17.58 -8.07 -28.83
C GLY A 593 16.27 -8.28 -28.06
N LYS A 594 15.36 -9.13 -28.57
CA LYS A 594 14.12 -9.48 -27.87
C LYS A 594 14.42 -10.50 -26.77
N SER A 595 14.04 -10.17 -25.53
CA SER A 595 14.14 -11.07 -24.38
C SER A 595 13.33 -12.36 -24.64
N LEU A 596 13.99 -13.52 -24.52
CA LEU A 596 13.40 -14.85 -24.62
C LEU A 596 13.09 -15.43 -23.24
N SER A 597 13.99 -15.18 -22.28
CA SER A 597 13.87 -15.63 -20.89
C SER A 597 14.58 -14.63 -19.96
N SER A 598 14.25 -14.70 -18.68
CA SER A 598 15.04 -14.10 -17.61
C SER A 598 15.01 -15.01 -16.39
N GLY A 599 16.00 -14.85 -15.54
CA GLY A 599 16.14 -15.64 -14.32
C GLY A 599 17.21 -15.10 -13.40
N THR A 600 17.54 -15.92 -12.42
CA THR A 600 18.55 -15.63 -11.41
C THR A 600 19.75 -16.55 -11.65
N GLY A 601 20.95 -16.08 -11.33
CA GLY A 601 22.10 -16.96 -11.13
C GLY A 601 22.89 -16.55 -9.90
N PHE A 602 23.78 -17.42 -9.44
CA PHE A 602 24.56 -17.13 -8.24
C PHE A 602 26.03 -17.56 -8.37
N LEU A 603 26.89 -16.85 -7.66
CA LEU A 603 28.33 -16.92 -7.79
C LEU A 603 28.93 -18.11 -7.05
N LEU A 604 29.77 -18.87 -7.74
CA LEU A 604 30.81 -19.72 -7.17
C LEU A 604 32.17 -19.18 -7.58
N VAL A 605 33.10 -19.09 -6.63
CA VAL A 605 34.47 -18.63 -6.88
C VAL A 605 35.44 -19.77 -6.65
N GLN A 606 36.33 -20.00 -7.62
CA GLN A 606 37.45 -20.94 -7.50
C GLN A 606 38.77 -20.18 -7.63
N LYS A 607 39.86 -20.75 -7.13
CA LYS A 607 41.22 -20.23 -7.33
C LYS A 607 41.85 -20.88 -8.55
N ASP A 608 42.50 -20.09 -9.40
CA ASP A 608 43.37 -20.62 -10.46
C ASP A 608 44.74 -21.04 -9.87
N VAL A 609 45.62 -21.55 -10.73
CA VAL A 609 46.98 -21.98 -10.35
C VAL A 609 47.90 -20.83 -9.87
N HIS A 610 47.45 -19.58 -9.96
CA HIS A 610 48.14 -18.37 -9.50
C HIS A 610 47.42 -17.68 -8.32
N ASP A 611 46.48 -18.37 -7.66
CA ASP A 611 45.62 -17.85 -6.59
C ASP A 611 44.73 -16.64 -7.00
N LYS A 612 44.47 -16.48 -8.30
CA LYS A 612 43.48 -15.51 -8.81
C LYS A 612 42.07 -16.09 -8.71
N ASP A 613 41.10 -15.22 -8.44
CA ASP A 613 39.69 -15.60 -8.40
C ASP A 613 39.16 -15.86 -9.82
N VAL A 614 38.50 -17.00 -10.00
CA VAL A 614 37.77 -17.38 -11.21
C VAL A 614 36.29 -17.43 -10.88
N TYR A 615 35.51 -16.58 -11.55
CA TYR A 615 34.11 -16.34 -11.25
C TYR A 615 33.19 -17.22 -12.14
N TYR A 616 32.44 -18.11 -11.51
CA TYR A 616 31.44 -18.96 -12.14
C TYR A 616 30.04 -18.59 -11.68
N ILE A 617 29.05 -18.60 -12.57
CA ILE A 617 27.63 -18.40 -12.24
C ILE A 617 26.89 -19.71 -12.48
N VAL A 618 26.24 -20.21 -11.44
CA VAL A 618 25.29 -21.32 -11.51
C VAL A 618 23.90 -20.77 -11.80
N THR A 619 23.18 -21.38 -12.74
CA THR A 619 21.77 -21.05 -13.04
C THR A 619 21.06 -22.26 -13.66
N CYS A 620 19.77 -22.14 -13.94
CA CYS A 620 18.98 -23.17 -14.61
C CYS A 620 19.26 -23.25 -16.11
N LYS A 621 19.17 -24.46 -16.66
CA LYS A 621 19.25 -24.69 -18.11
C LYS A 621 18.08 -24.06 -18.85
N HIS A 622 16.86 -24.07 -18.29
CA HIS A 622 15.70 -23.41 -18.90
C HIS A 622 15.82 -21.87 -18.94
N VAL A 623 16.67 -21.26 -18.11
CA VAL A 623 16.99 -19.83 -18.23
C VAL A 623 17.86 -19.60 -19.46
N ILE A 624 18.84 -20.47 -19.74
CA ILE A 624 19.80 -20.32 -20.86
C ILE A 624 19.26 -20.84 -22.21
N GLN A 625 18.48 -21.92 -22.19
CA GLN A 625 17.90 -22.58 -23.37
C GLN A 625 16.38 -22.77 -23.21
N PRO A 626 15.59 -21.69 -23.06
CA PRO A 626 14.15 -21.76 -22.75
C PRO A 626 13.35 -22.56 -23.79
N TRP A 627 13.75 -22.48 -25.06
CA TRP A 627 13.10 -23.20 -26.16
C TRP A 627 13.09 -24.72 -25.98
N LYS A 628 14.01 -25.31 -25.21
CA LYS A 628 14.02 -26.76 -24.93
C LYS A 628 12.87 -27.19 -24.03
N PHE A 629 12.35 -26.28 -23.21
CA PHE A 629 11.28 -26.54 -22.23
C PHE A 629 9.89 -26.19 -22.79
N GLU A 630 9.85 -25.66 -24.01
CA GLU A 630 8.65 -25.57 -24.84
C GLU A 630 8.59 -26.76 -25.81
N ASN A 631 7.39 -27.09 -26.27
CA ASN A 631 7.17 -28.19 -27.19
C ASN A 631 7.75 -27.84 -28.59
N HIS A 632 8.69 -28.66 -29.04
CA HIS A 632 9.41 -28.44 -30.29
C HIS A 632 9.62 -29.74 -31.07
N LEU A 633 9.80 -29.62 -32.39
CA LEU A 633 10.11 -30.70 -33.31
C LEU A 633 11.50 -30.46 -33.91
N GLU A 634 12.33 -31.48 -33.95
CA GLU A 634 13.55 -31.47 -34.75
C GLU A 634 13.28 -32.10 -36.12
N LYS A 635 13.59 -31.38 -37.20
CA LYS A 635 13.47 -31.86 -38.57
C LYS A 635 14.62 -31.32 -39.40
N GLU A 636 15.33 -32.20 -40.12
CA GLU A 636 16.41 -31.83 -41.05
C GLU A 636 17.51 -30.95 -40.41
N GLY A 637 17.79 -31.17 -39.11
CA GLY A 637 18.77 -30.40 -38.33
C GLY A 637 18.30 -29.01 -37.87
N LYS A 638 17.03 -28.68 -38.08
CA LYS A 638 16.38 -27.44 -37.61
C LYS A 638 15.34 -27.75 -36.54
N ILE A 639 15.14 -26.80 -35.62
CA ILE A 639 14.14 -26.89 -34.56
C ILE A 639 12.93 -26.01 -34.92
N TYR A 640 11.74 -26.55 -34.77
CA TYR A 640 10.46 -25.89 -35.04
C TYR A 640 9.57 -25.91 -33.79
N ASN A 641 8.76 -24.88 -33.59
CA ASN A 641 7.74 -24.87 -32.53
C ASN A 641 6.49 -25.68 -32.96
N GLU A 642 5.49 -25.80 -32.07
CA GLU A 642 4.22 -26.48 -32.36
C GLU A 642 3.45 -25.95 -33.57
N LYS A 643 3.69 -24.68 -33.96
CA LYS A 643 3.07 -24.04 -35.13
C LYS A 643 3.81 -24.31 -36.44
N GLY A 644 4.96 -24.98 -36.39
CA GLY A 644 5.83 -25.22 -37.54
C GLY A 644 6.76 -24.05 -37.88
N GLU A 645 6.94 -23.08 -36.98
CA GLU A 645 7.83 -21.93 -37.16
C GLU A 645 9.25 -22.28 -36.67
N GLU A 646 10.29 -21.92 -37.43
CA GLU A 646 11.69 -22.24 -37.09
C GLU A 646 12.18 -21.43 -35.88
N ILE A 647 12.65 -22.12 -34.84
CA ILE A 647 13.20 -21.51 -33.63
C ILE A 647 14.66 -21.12 -33.87
N VAL A 648 14.88 -19.93 -34.41
CA VAL A 648 16.22 -19.38 -34.68
C VAL A 648 17.13 -19.40 -33.44
N ALA A 649 16.53 -19.22 -32.24
CA ALA A 649 17.19 -19.30 -30.94
C ALA A 649 17.76 -20.69 -30.57
N ALA A 650 17.45 -21.74 -31.34
CA ALA A 650 18.05 -23.06 -31.17
C ALA A 650 19.42 -23.21 -31.86
N SER A 651 19.78 -22.28 -32.75
CA SER A 651 21.13 -22.24 -33.35
C SER A 651 22.18 -21.74 -32.33
N PRO A 652 23.45 -22.19 -32.39
CA PRO A 652 24.48 -21.77 -31.42
C PRO A 652 24.75 -20.26 -31.35
N GLU A 653 24.51 -19.54 -32.44
CA GLU A 653 24.59 -18.07 -32.50
C GLU A 653 23.25 -17.37 -32.22
N GLY A 654 22.16 -18.13 -32.11
CA GLY A 654 20.78 -17.62 -32.15
C GLY A 654 20.40 -16.74 -30.95
N THR A 655 21.16 -16.83 -29.86
CA THR A 655 20.90 -16.12 -28.61
C THR A 655 22.14 -15.45 -28.04
N SER A 656 21.91 -14.43 -27.22
CA SER A 656 22.92 -13.77 -26.40
C SER A 656 22.50 -13.81 -24.94
N VAL A 657 23.42 -14.16 -24.06
CA VAL A 657 23.25 -14.20 -22.61
C VAL A 657 23.81 -12.91 -22.04
N PHE A 658 23.07 -12.28 -21.13
CA PHE A 658 23.46 -11.07 -20.42
C PHE A 658 23.34 -11.32 -18.92
N VAL A 659 24.44 -11.07 -18.20
CA VAL A 659 24.56 -11.32 -16.76
C VAL A 659 24.97 -10.04 -16.06
N TRP A 660 24.09 -9.49 -15.23
CA TRP A 660 24.34 -8.25 -14.48
C TRP A 660 24.66 -8.53 -13.00
N PRO A 661 25.76 -7.98 -12.47
CA PRO A 661 26.09 -8.07 -11.03
C PRO A 661 25.15 -7.25 -10.13
N TYR A 662 25.11 -7.61 -8.84
CA TYR A 662 24.44 -6.85 -7.78
C TYR A 662 24.77 -5.34 -7.83
N MET A 663 23.75 -4.51 -7.60
CA MET A 663 23.78 -3.03 -7.65
C MET A 663 24.22 -2.41 -8.98
N THR A 664 24.43 -3.19 -10.05
CA THR A 664 24.60 -2.59 -11.38
C THR A 664 23.24 -2.16 -11.95
N LYS A 665 23.25 -1.10 -12.76
CA LYS A 665 22.04 -0.62 -13.43
C LYS A 665 21.78 -1.47 -14.68
N ALA A 666 20.85 -2.41 -14.61
CA ALA A 666 20.55 -3.34 -15.70
C ALA A 666 19.46 -2.83 -16.64
N ILE A 667 18.52 -2.02 -16.16
CA ILE A 667 17.50 -1.37 -16.99
C ILE A 667 17.63 0.14 -16.87
N GLU A 668 17.36 0.85 -17.96
CA GLU A 668 17.14 2.28 -17.96
C GLU A 668 15.67 2.57 -17.60
N PRO A 669 15.35 3.13 -16.41
CA PRO A 669 13.96 3.32 -15.96
C PRO A 669 13.12 4.12 -16.95
N ALA A 670 13.80 5.06 -17.60
CA ALA A 670 13.32 6.00 -18.57
C ALA A 670 12.75 5.33 -19.84
N THR A 671 13.38 4.25 -20.31
CA THR A 671 13.04 3.60 -21.60
C THR A 671 12.63 2.13 -21.44
N GLN A 672 12.77 1.57 -20.23
CA GLN A 672 12.64 0.15 -19.92
C GLN A 672 13.52 -0.76 -20.77
N LYS A 673 14.59 -0.22 -21.37
CA LYS A 673 15.58 -0.97 -22.14
C LYS A 673 16.71 -1.46 -21.27
N TYR A 674 17.23 -2.65 -21.59
CA TYR A 674 18.41 -3.20 -20.95
C TYR A 674 19.68 -2.37 -21.27
N ILE A 675 20.45 -2.05 -20.23
CA ILE A 675 21.75 -1.38 -20.33
C ILE A 675 22.82 -2.46 -20.48
N LEU A 676 23.02 -2.92 -21.71
CA LEU A 676 23.87 -4.07 -22.02
C LEU A 676 25.34 -3.88 -21.62
N LYS A 677 25.87 -2.64 -21.68
CA LYS A 677 27.24 -2.31 -21.26
C LYS A 677 27.53 -2.61 -19.78
N ASN A 678 26.51 -2.64 -18.93
CA ASN A 678 26.68 -2.98 -17.51
C ASN A 678 26.63 -4.49 -17.23
N SER A 679 26.68 -5.34 -18.27
CA SER A 679 26.61 -6.80 -18.17
C SER A 679 27.92 -7.48 -18.59
N PHE A 680 28.08 -8.72 -18.14
CA PHE A 680 28.88 -9.71 -18.84
C PHE A 680 28.03 -10.35 -19.94
N THR A 681 28.54 -10.42 -21.16
CA THR A 681 27.76 -10.97 -22.29
C THR A 681 28.64 -11.55 -23.39
N ASN A 682 28.13 -12.59 -24.07
CA ASN A 682 28.72 -13.15 -25.30
C ASN A 682 28.32 -12.33 -26.54
N ALA A 683 27.41 -11.36 -26.42
CA ALA A 683 27.08 -10.42 -27.48
C ALA A 683 28.26 -9.48 -27.78
N PHE A 684 28.25 -8.94 -29.00
CA PHE A 684 29.06 -7.78 -29.34
C PHE A 684 28.39 -6.53 -28.78
N VAL A 685 28.96 -5.97 -27.71
CA VAL A 685 28.47 -4.78 -27.00
C VAL A 685 29.67 -3.93 -26.62
N ASP A 686 29.69 -2.68 -27.09
CA ASP A 686 30.71 -1.71 -26.71
C ASP A 686 30.67 -1.43 -25.21
N ASP A 687 31.85 -1.39 -24.59
CA ASP A 687 32.06 -1.16 -23.15
C ASP A 687 31.28 -2.07 -22.19
N LYS A 688 31.02 -3.32 -22.59
CA LYS A 688 30.62 -4.40 -21.66
C LYS A 688 31.65 -4.66 -20.55
N LEU A 689 31.19 -5.15 -19.40
CA LEU A 689 32.05 -5.52 -18.25
C LEU A 689 33.03 -6.65 -18.59
N GLY A 690 32.62 -7.55 -19.48
CA GLY A 690 33.39 -8.71 -19.89
C GLY A 690 32.58 -9.68 -20.75
N ASP A 691 33.20 -10.79 -21.11
CA ASP A 691 32.53 -11.91 -21.77
C ASP A 691 31.87 -12.85 -20.74
N VAL A 692 30.81 -13.54 -21.17
CA VAL A 692 30.30 -14.73 -20.48
C VAL A 692 30.47 -15.94 -21.38
N GLU A 693 31.01 -17.01 -20.83
CA GLU A 693 31.22 -18.29 -21.53
C GLU A 693 30.34 -19.36 -20.87
N ILE A 694 29.57 -20.10 -21.67
CA ILE A 694 28.81 -21.26 -21.16
C ILE A 694 29.79 -22.43 -21.10
N ILE A 695 30.12 -22.89 -19.89
CA ILE A 695 31.13 -23.95 -19.67
C ILE A 695 30.51 -25.35 -19.73
N LYS A 696 29.33 -25.51 -19.11
CA LYS A 696 28.67 -26.81 -18.95
C LYS A 696 27.16 -26.61 -18.87
N ILE A 697 26.39 -27.44 -19.58
CA ILE A 697 24.93 -27.51 -19.50
C ILE A 697 24.57 -28.97 -19.24
N GLY A 698 23.60 -29.23 -18.36
CA GLY A 698 23.13 -30.58 -18.04
C GLY A 698 22.57 -31.31 -19.27
N GLU A 699 22.51 -32.63 -19.21
CA GLU A 699 22.14 -33.48 -20.35
C GLU A 699 20.69 -33.26 -20.81
N ASP A 700 20.42 -33.56 -22.07
CA ASP A 700 19.08 -33.45 -22.64
C ASP A 700 18.25 -34.71 -22.34
N GLU A 701 17.30 -34.59 -21.40
CA GLU A 701 16.31 -35.61 -21.06
C GLU A 701 14.98 -35.19 -21.68
N TYR A 702 14.62 -35.77 -22.84
CA TYR A 702 13.40 -35.40 -23.57
C TYR A 702 12.21 -36.31 -23.21
N GLU A 703 11.06 -35.69 -22.98
CA GLU A 703 9.76 -36.36 -23.02
C GLU A 703 9.21 -36.33 -24.46
N SER A 704 8.85 -37.50 -24.99
CA SER A 704 8.26 -37.64 -26.32
C SER A 704 6.76 -37.42 -26.27
N LEU A 705 6.26 -36.53 -27.12
CA LEU A 705 4.85 -36.16 -27.23
C LEU A 705 4.26 -36.63 -28.56
N GLU A 706 2.94 -36.44 -28.73
CA GLU A 706 2.28 -36.76 -30.00
C GLU A 706 2.89 -35.98 -31.19
N LYS A 707 2.74 -36.55 -32.40
CA LYS A 707 3.20 -35.96 -33.67
C LYS A 707 4.73 -35.73 -33.75
N GLY A 708 5.51 -36.38 -32.88
CA GLY A 708 6.97 -36.28 -32.87
C GLY A 708 7.51 -35.03 -32.19
N LEU A 709 6.65 -34.24 -31.54
CA LEU A 709 7.06 -33.16 -30.65
C LEU A 709 7.81 -33.73 -29.44
N ARG A 710 8.72 -32.94 -28.89
CA ARG A 710 9.42 -33.23 -27.63
C ARG A 710 9.62 -31.96 -26.82
N CYS A 711 9.81 -32.09 -25.52
CA CYS A 711 10.34 -31.04 -24.66
C CYS A 711 11.24 -31.65 -23.57
N HIS A 712 12.16 -30.87 -23.01
CA HIS A 712 13.01 -31.31 -21.91
C HIS A 712 12.16 -31.51 -20.65
N ASN A 713 12.40 -32.61 -19.93
CA ASN A 713 11.66 -32.99 -18.74
C ASN A 713 11.75 -31.86 -17.70
N LYS A 714 10.59 -31.24 -17.42
CA LYS A 714 10.46 -30.09 -16.51
C LYS A 714 10.76 -30.43 -15.05
N LYS A 715 10.90 -31.73 -14.72
CA LYS A 715 11.27 -32.28 -13.40
C LYS A 715 12.62 -33.02 -13.46
N SER A 716 13.58 -32.48 -14.22
CA SER A 716 14.91 -33.05 -14.41
C SER A 716 15.99 -32.38 -13.53
N ASN A 717 16.88 -33.20 -12.95
CA ASN A 717 18.09 -32.72 -12.29
C ASN A 717 19.15 -32.17 -13.26
N GLN A 718 18.96 -32.36 -14.58
CA GLN A 718 19.79 -31.79 -15.63
C GLN A 718 19.42 -30.35 -15.99
N ASP A 719 18.46 -29.73 -15.29
CA ASP A 719 18.14 -28.30 -15.42
C ASP A 719 19.19 -27.39 -14.76
N ILE A 720 20.46 -27.59 -15.11
CA ILE A 720 21.61 -26.86 -14.57
C ILE A 720 22.52 -26.36 -15.70
N ALA A 721 23.03 -25.14 -15.55
CA ALA A 721 24.01 -24.53 -16.43
C ALA A 721 25.08 -23.79 -15.60
N ILE A 722 26.33 -23.90 -16.03
CA ILE A 722 27.48 -23.20 -15.46
C ILE A 722 28.01 -22.21 -16.50
N LEU A 723 28.04 -20.94 -16.12
CA LEU A 723 28.64 -19.86 -16.87
C LEU A 723 29.97 -19.46 -16.22
N LYS A 724 30.95 -19.00 -17.00
CA LYS A 724 32.18 -18.39 -16.52
C LYS A 724 32.22 -16.92 -16.96
N LEU A 725 32.49 -16.03 -16.01
CA LEU A 725 32.70 -14.62 -16.30
C LEU A 725 34.16 -14.39 -16.66
N LYS A 726 34.41 -13.66 -17.76
CA LYS A 726 35.74 -13.23 -18.21
C LYS A 726 35.77 -11.70 -18.25
N PRO A 727 36.22 -11.02 -17.17
CA PRO A 727 36.28 -9.56 -17.13
C PRO A 727 37.15 -8.99 -18.26
N LYS A 728 36.73 -7.83 -18.80
CA LYS A 728 37.49 -7.09 -19.85
C LYS A 728 38.83 -6.57 -19.32
N ASP A 729 38.92 -6.32 -18.02
CA ASP A 729 40.11 -5.91 -17.29
C ASP A 729 40.59 -7.05 -16.38
N GLU A 730 41.80 -7.56 -16.58
CA GLU A 730 42.37 -8.66 -15.77
C GLU A 730 42.61 -8.28 -14.30
N SER A 731 42.61 -6.98 -13.96
CA SER A 731 42.70 -6.50 -12.58
C SER A 731 41.34 -6.39 -11.89
N TRP A 732 40.24 -6.56 -12.63
CA TRP A 732 38.88 -6.51 -12.09
C TRP A 732 38.67 -7.59 -11.02
N LYS A 733 38.17 -7.16 -9.86
CA LYS A 733 37.77 -8.04 -8.76
C LYS A 733 36.34 -7.76 -8.37
N TYR A 734 35.56 -8.83 -8.20
CA TYR A 734 34.20 -8.69 -7.71
C TYR A 734 34.15 -8.61 -6.17
N SER A 735 33.34 -7.71 -5.63
CA SER A 735 33.10 -7.59 -4.19
C SER A 735 31.96 -8.54 -3.76
N TYR A 736 32.30 -9.82 -3.60
CA TYR A 736 31.38 -10.87 -3.15
C TYR A 736 31.54 -11.16 -1.66
N TYR A 737 30.56 -11.82 -1.07
CA TYR A 737 30.65 -12.37 0.29
C TYR A 737 30.92 -13.89 0.21
N PRO A 738 31.98 -14.44 0.81
CA PRO A 738 32.28 -15.87 0.71
C PRO A 738 31.14 -16.76 1.26
N TRP A 739 30.69 -17.72 0.44
CA TRP A 739 29.77 -18.79 0.83
C TRP A 739 30.18 -20.13 0.23
N THR A 740 29.61 -21.21 0.74
CA THR A 740 29.98 -22.58 0.37
C THR A 740 28.73 -23.38 0.03
N THR A 741 28.74 -24.14 -1.05
CA THR A 741 27.68 -25.11 -1.36
C THR A 741 27.81 -26.33 -0.46
N THR A 742 26.69 -26.84 0.05
CA THR A 742 26.70 -28.01 0.95
C THR A 742 27.17 -29.28 0.23
N ASP A 743 28.01 -30.06 0.91
CA ASP A 743 28.44 -31.41 0.55
C ASP A 743 27.65 -32.50 1.29
N ARG A 744 26.67 -32.11 2.12
CA ARG A 744 25.77 -33.06 2.79
C ARG A 744 24.90 -33.74 1.73
N THR A 745 24.71 -35.05 1.84
CA THR A 745 23.82 -35.82 0.96
C THR A 745 22.38 -35.91 1.46
N LYS A 746 22.14 -35.58 2.74
CA LYS A 746 20.82 -35.52 3.38
C LYS A 746 20.62 -34.16 4.03
N ILE A 747 19.40 -33.62 3.91
CA ILE A 747 18.93 -32.40 4.58
C ILE A 747 17.59 -32.68 5.26
N GLU A 748 17.42 -32.19 6.48
CA GLU A 748 16.29 -32.54 7.36
C GLU A 748 15.07 -31.63 7.16
N VAL A 749 13.87 -32.16 7.45
CA VAL A 749 12.60 -31.41 7.37
C VAL A 749 12.61 -30.22 8.34
N VAL A 750 11.87 -29.17 8.01
CA VAL A 750 11.70 -27.97 8.86
C VAL A 750 12.98 -27.13 9.01
N GLU A 751 14.10 -27.48 8.36
CA GLU A 751 15.26 -26.57 8.29
C GLU A 751 14.83 -25.29 7.56
N PRO A 752 14.96 -24.10 8.21
CA PRO A 752 14.53 -22.84 7.63
C PRO A 752 15.55 -22.33 6.61
N VAL A 753 15.04 -21.91 5.46
CA VAL A 753 15.81 -21.58 4.25
C VAL A 753 15.43 -20.19 3.74
N VAL A 754 16.35 -19.57 3.02
CA VAL A 754 16.15 -18.31 2.30
C VAL A 754 16.44 -18.54 0.82
N VAL A 755 15.49 -18.16 -0.03
CA VAL A 755 15.67 -18.13 -1.49
C VAL A 755 15.98 -16.69 -1.90
N LEU A 756 17.01 -16.50 -2.71
CA LEU A 756 17.37 -15.19 -3.27
C LEU A 756 17.12 -15.16 -4.78
N GLY A 757 16.51 -14.10 -5.32
CA GLY A 757 16.39 -13.96 -6.77
C GLY A 757 15.45 -12.85 -7.26
N TYR A 758 15.00 -12.99 -8.50
CA TYR A 758 14.20 -11.98 -9.22
C TYR A 758 12.80 -12.54 -9.63
N PRO A 759 11.88 -12.79 -8.67
CA PRO A 759 10.53 -13.32 -8.91
C PRO A 759 9.59 -12.32 -9.62
N LEU A 760 9.34 -12.50 -10.92
CA LEU A 760 8.67 -11.64 -11.94
C LEU A 760 9.62 -10.95 -12.97
N GLY A 761 10.92 -11.24 -12.98
CA GLY A 761 11.87 -10.75 -14.00
C GLY A 761 12.26 -9.27 -13.90
N GLY A 762 13.04 -8.79 -14.87
CA GLY A 762 13.75 -7.50 -14.78
C GLY A 762 12.87 -6.24 -14.72
N SER A 763 11.69 -6.22 -15.34
CA SER A 763 10.85 -5.01 -15.42
C SER A 763 10.06 -4.68 -14.16
N ARG A 764 9.87 -5.63 -13.23
CA ARG A 764 9.06 -5.45 -12.01
C ARG A 764 9.85 -5.45 -10.69
N LEU A 765 11.16 -5.73 -10.72
CA LEU A 765 11.92 -6.13 -9.51
C LEU A 765 13.34 -5.60 -9.39
N LEU A 766 13.92 -5.14 -10.51
CA LEU A 766 14.97 -4.15 -10.37
C LEU A 766 14.37 -2.97 -9.61
N ASP A 767 15.18 -2.25 -8.84
CA ASP A 767 14.65 -1.13 -8.06
C ASP A 767 14.04 -0.05 -8.98
N LYS A 768 13.39 0.96 -8.40
CA LYS A 768 12.80 2.06 -9.20
C LYS A 768 13.83 2.83 -10.05
N ALA A 769 15.13 2.62 -9.83
CA ALA A 769 16.24 3.16 -10.61
C ALA A 769 16.84 2.14 -11.62
N GLY A 770 16.28 0.93 -11.75
CA GLY A 770 16.72 -0.13 -12.67
C GLY A 770 17.96 -0.89 -12.20
N GLN A 771 18.25 -0.88 -10.90
CA GLN A 771 19.39 -1.55 -10.28
C GLN A 771 19.09 -3.00 -9.89
N VAL A 772 20.10 -3.85 -10.00
CA VAL A 772 20.06 -5.29 -9.72
C VAL A 772 20.10 -5.54 -8.21
N VAL A 773 18.92 -5.65 -7.60
CA VAL A 773 18.74 -5.95 -6.18
C VAL A 773 17.82 -7.19 -6.05
N PRO A 774 18.33 -8.35 -5.61
CA PRO A 774 17.53 -9.57 -5.51
C PRO A 774 16.62 -9.51 -4.27
N ILE A 775 15.42 -10.07 -4.40
CA ILE A 775 14.48 -10.21 -3.29
C ILE A 775 14.83 -11.48 -2.50
N SER A 776 14.70 -11.41 -1.17
CA SER A 776 14.82 -12.55 -0.26
C SER A 776 13.44 -13.09 0.13
N ALA A 777 13.22 -14.39 -0.03
CA ALA A 777 12.01 -15.08 0.40
C ALA A 777 12.36 -16.15 1.45
N GLU A 778 11.79 -16.02 2.66
CA GLU A 778 11.97 -17.00 3.74
C GLU A 778 10.96 -18.15 3.63
N GLY A 779 11.38 -19.36 3.99
CA GLY A 779 10.51 -20.53 4.17
C GLY A 779 11.27 -21.71 4.77
N LYS A 780 10.82 -22.94 4.50
CA LYS A 780 11.30 -24.18 5.12
C LYS A 780 11.28 -25.34 4.13
N LEU A 781 12.09 -26.36 4.42
CA LEU A 781 11.98 -27.66 3.75
C LEU A 781 10.71 -28.40 4.20
N ALA A 782 9.86 -28.74 3.22
CA ALA A 782 8.59 -29.42 3.40
C ALA A 782 8.74 -30.94 3.57
N SER A 783 9.84 -31.52 3.09
CA SER A 783 10.11 -32.96 3.17
C SER A 783 11.61 -33.25 3.37
N GLU A 784 11.92 -34.50 3.74
CA GLU A 784 13.27 -34.95 4.02
C GLU A 784 13.97 -35.22 2.68
N CYS A 785 15.02 -34.45 2.37
CA CYS A 785 15.66 -34.53 1.08
C CYS A 785 16.95 -35.35 1.15
N ILE A 786 17.09 -36.33 0.25
CA ILE A 786 18.31 -37.12 0.06
C ILE A 786 18.69 -37.01 -1.41
N SER A 787 19.88 -36.47 -1.70
CA SER A 787 20.44 -36.37 -3.05
C SER A 787 20.42 -37.75 -3.74
N PRO A 788 19.91 -37.90 -4.98
CA PRO A 788 19.67 -36.84 -5.97
C PRO A 788 18.23 -36.26 -5.99
N SER A 789 17.41 -36.45 -4.96
CA SER A 789 16.05 -35.88 -4.92
C SER A 789 16.07 -34.35 -4.92
N PHE A 790 14.96 -33.75 -5.36
CA PHE A 790 14.73 -32.31 -5.25
C PHE A 790 14.46 -31.88 -3.79
N LEU A 791 14.87 -30.67 -3.46
CA LEU A 791 14.46 -29.96 -2.26
C LEU A 791 13.02 -29.47 -2.44
N GLU A 792 12.07 -29.89 -1.61
CA GLU A 792 10.69 -29.38 -1.61
C GLU A 792 10.55 -28.26 -0.57
N ILE A 793 10.09 -27.07 -1.00
CA ILE A 793 10.12 -25.84 -0.19
C ILE A 793 8.75 -25.16 -0.18
N ASP A 794 8.31 -24.72 1.01
CA ASP A 794 7.00 -24.07 1.27
C ASP A 794 6.97 -22.54 0.98
N VAL A 795 7.82 -22.08 0.06
CA VAL A 795 8.02 -20.65 -0.26
C VAL A 795 7.04 -20.17 -1.32
N ASN A 796 6.47 -18.97 -1.14
CA ASN A 796 5.62 -18.32 -2.13
C ASN A 796 6.46 -17.43 -3.09
N GLN A 797 6.78 -17.93 -4.29
CA GLN A 797 7.54 -17.20 -5.33
C GLN A 797 6.97 -17.38 -6.74
N ASN A 798 7.16 -16.35 -7.56
CA ASN A 798 6.70 -16.27 -8.95
C ASN A 798 7.86 -16.49 -9.96
N GLN A 799 7.51 -16.65 -11.24
CA GLN A 799 8.46 -16.90 -12.35
C GLN A 799 9.63 -15.90 -12.38
N GLY A 800 10.89 -16.37 -12.44
CA GLY A 800 12.10 -15.52 -12.54
C GLY A 800 13.07 -15.66 -11.36
N ALA A 801 12.62 -16.23 -10.23
CA ALA A 801 13.50 -16.69 -9.17
C ALA A 801 14.29 -17.98 -9.55
N SER A 802 13.95 -18.63 -10.66
CA SER A 802 14.65 -19.81 -11.19
C SER A 802 16.14 -19.56 -11.39
N GLY A 803 16.96 -20.54 -11.02
CA GLY A 803 18.42 -20.42 -10.93
C GLY A 803 18.92 -19.68 -9.68
N GLY A 804 18.02 -19.23 -8.80
CA GLY A 804 18.35 -18.58 -7.53
C GLY A 804 18.85 -19.58 -6.48
N PRO A 805 19.78 -19.19 -5.59
CA PRO A 805 20.30 -20.06 -4.55
C PRO A 805 19.30 -20.20 -3.40
N ILE A 806 19.23 -21.42 -2.87
CA ILE A 806 18.54 -21.76 -1.63
C ILE A 806 19.61 -21.86 -0.54
N VAL A 807 19.51 -21.04 0.50
CA VAL A 807 20.55 -20.83 1.51
C VAL A 807 20.03 -21.19 2.90
N ASP A 808 20.80 -21.94 3.70
CA ASP A 808 20.45 -22.22 5.11
C ASP A 808 20.75 -21.02 6.04
N LYS A 809 20.27 -21.07 7.29
CA LYS A 809 20.55 -20.03 8.30
C LYS A 809 22.04 -19.84 8.63
N LYS A 810 22.92 -20.78 8.27
CA LYS A 810 24.37 -20.70 8.50
C LYS A 810 25.09 -20.04 7.31
N GLY A 811 24.42 -19.92 6.17
CA GLY A 811 24.96 -19.34 4.94
C GLY A 811 25.45 -20.35 3.91
N TYR A 812 25.15 -21.65 4.07
CA TYR A 812 25.48 -22.65 3.06
C TYR A 812 24.44 -22.64 1.95
N VAL A 813 24.89 -22.65 0.69
CA VAL A 813 23.99 -22.89 -0.46
C VAL A 813 23.63 -24.37 -0.45
N ILE A 814 22.40 -24.68 -0.05
CA ILE A 814 21.92 -26.07 0.01
C ILE A 814 21.33 -26.56 -1.31
N GLY A 815 21.01 -25.66 -2.24
CA GLY A 815 20.56 -26.00 -3.59
C GLY A 815 20.26 -24.78 -4.46
N MET A 816 19.67 -25.03 -5.63
CA MET A 816 19.27 -24.02 -6.61
C MET A 816 17.80 -24.20 -7.01
N LEU A 817 17.00 -23.13 -6.98
CA LEU A 817 15.59 -23.13 -7.37
C LEU A 817 15.44 -23.48 -8.87
N THR A 818 14.54 -24.39 -9.23
CA THR A 818 14.29 -24.79 -10.64
C THR A 818 12.85 -24.55 -11.08
N PHE A 819 11.88 -25.32 -10.55
CA PHE A 819 10.48 -25.29 -10.98
C PHE A 819 9.52 -25.22 -9.78
N SER A 820 8.26 -24.88 -10.04
CA SER A 820 7.19 -24.91 -9.04
C SER A 820 6.04 -25.84 -9.45
N ASP A 821 5.42 -26.47 -8.45
CA ASP A 821 4.21 -27.27 -8.60
C ASP A 821 3.01 -26.43 -8.14
N LYS A 822 2.21 -25.99 -9.11
CA LYS A 822 1.04 -25.12 -8.86
C LYS A 822 -0.09 -25.82 -8.12
N GLU A 823 -0.18 -27.15 -8.21
CA GLU A 823 -1.23 -27.93 -7.54
C GLU A 823 -0.89 -28.10 -6.05
N LYS A 824 0.37 -28.42 -5.75
CA LYS A 824 0.86 -28.57 -4.37
C LYS A 824 1.21 -27.26 -3.67
N LYS A 825 1.37 -26.17 -4.43
CA LYS A 825 1.94 -24.88 -3.97
C LYS A 825 3.34 -25.02 -3.37
N TRP A 826 4.15 -25.92 -3.93
CA TRP A 826 5.54 -26.16 -3.51
C TRP A 826 6.51 -25.71 -4.60
N ILE A 827 7.71 -25.33 -4.20
CA ILE A 827 8.81 -25.01 -5.12
C ILE A 827 9.94 -26.02 -4.93
N TYR A 828 10.55 -26.40 -6.04
CA TYR A 828 11.53 -27.47 -6.13
C TYR A 828 12.92 -26.90 -6.42
N GLY A 829 13.92 -27.44 -5.73
CA GLY A 829 15.33 -27.06 -5.91
C GLY A 829 16.24 -28.24 -6.23
N ILE A 830 17.17 -28.05 -7.17
CA ILE A 830 18.27 -28.99 -7.43
C ILE A 830 19.21 -28.98 -6.22
N HIS A 831 19.50 -30.17 -5.70
CA HIS A 831 20.29 -30.36 -4.48
C HIS A 831 21.74 -29.88 -4.64
N GLY A 832 22.32 -29.20 -3.64
CA GLY A 832 23.67 -28.60 -3.67
C GLY A 832 24.79 -29.59 -4.02
N GLN A 833 24.74 -30.82 -3.49
CA GLN A 833 25.63 -31.91 -3.90
C GLN A 833 25.64 -32.19 -5.42
N LEU A 834 24.51 -32.05 -6.11
CA LEU A 834 24.46 -32.21 -7.57
C LEU A 834 25.17 -31.06 -8.28
N ILE A 835 25.03 -29.83 -7.76
CA ILE A 835 25.77 -28.65 -8.24
C ILE A 835 27.28 -28.86 -8.08
N LEU A 836 27.73 -29.35 -6.92
CA LEU A 836 29.14 -29.67 -6.66
C LEU A 836 29.67 -30.79 -7.56
N ASN A 837 28.88 -31.83 -7.81
CA ASN A 837 29.25 -32.91 -8.74
C ASN A 837 29.26 -32.43 -10.19
N PHE A 838 28.41 -31.47 -10.54
CA PHE A 838 28.34 -30.88 -11.88
C PHE A 838 29.47 -29.86 -12.12
N MET A 839 29.98 -29.21 -11.08
CA MET A 839 31.16 -28.32 -11.13
C MET A 839 32.49 -29.07 -11.23
N LYS A 840 32.51 -30.38 -10.92
CA LYS A 840 33.65 -31.28 -11.14
C LYS A 840 33.65 -31.83 -12.58
#